data_AF-A0A9Q0N2D0-F1
#
_entry.id   AF-A0A9Q0N2D0-F1
#
_cell.length_a   1.000
_cell.length_b   1.000
_cell.length_c   1.000
_cell.angle_alpha   90.00
_cell.angle_beta   90.00
_cell.angle_gamma   90.00
#
_symmetry.space_group_name_H-M   'P 1'
#
loop_
_entity.id
_entity.type
_entity.pdbx_description
1 polymer ?
#
loop_
_entity_poly.entity_id
_entity_poly.type
_entity_poly.pdbx_seq_one_letter_code
_entity_poly.pdbx_strand_id
1 'polypeptide(L)'
;MVQITEDEFGITKLPSSSSPEIVKRFTFTNTNGVVAQVVTYGAAITSVKIPDRNGVFVDVALGFDGMNGYLAANNPYFGATIGRVCNRTREGKFTLNGKEYTLNQNRPPNHLHGGNIGFDKFNWSAIVNGDKVVMTHVNDDGFEGYPGTVLTSVTYELTEKNEFRVSFAATTSKPTPINLTNHSYFNLAGHGAGHEELYNHSIALNADRYTITDATAVSTGEICSVAGTPFDLRIRQNLGLALVNLPKSGFDNNYCVTQGTDQQLTFVARVVHEKSGRAMEVYSDQPGVQFYTSNFMPDPENIIYPKGKAQDATPLNANQAISGKGGAQYKKHAGFALETQKYPDSVNHANFPSVIVLPVEDEFGRTKQPSSTETEIVKRFTFTNRNGVSVQIITYGATITSVKIPDRNGVFEDIALGFDDMNGYLSSTNPYFGATIGRVCNRVGDAKFSLNGKEYTLAKNNGENSLHGGFIGFDKFNWSAFVNGDKVIMSHVNPDGFEGYDGTVVASVTYQLTEDDELKVSFSAVTSKPTPINLTNHSYFNLAGHGAGHQGLYNHSILLNADRYTVTIDQSIPTGELRHVSGTPFDLRSRKNLGLAMANLQEVGFDDNYCVAKGTDQQLSFVAGICHENSGRTMEIYSDQPGVQFYTSNYMPDPDNKIYPSGKKAAPNAPNNGQPLNGKNGVKYLKHGAFALETQKYPDSVNHANFPSVIVNPGDVYRHEVVYRFGVEPIVEIIKQK
;
A
#
# COMPACT_ATOMS: atom_id res chain seq x y z
N MET A 1 -3.16 16.56 29.03
CA MET A 1 -3.70 15.35 28.36
C MET A 1 -5.07 15.72 27.86
N VAL A 2 -5.34 15.40 26.60
CA VAL A 2 -6.63 15.66 25.96
C VAL A 2 -7.72 14.87 26.69
N GLN A 3 -8.81 15.57 27.03
CA GLN A 3 -9.99 14.97 27.65
C GLN A 3 -11.03 14.65 26.59
N ILE A 4 -11.65 13.47 26.69
CA ILE A 4 -12.77 13.05 25.86
C ILE A 4 -13.97 12.83 26.77
N THR A 5 -15.07 13.53 26.49
CA THR A 5 -16.37 13.29 27.13
C THR A 5 -17.37 12.78 26.11
N GLU A 6 -18.27 11.89 26.55
CA GLU A 6 -19.34 11.31 25.73
C GLU A 6 -20.70 11.76 26.27
N ASP A 7 -21.61 12.15 25.39
CA ASP A 7 -23.00 12.49 25.72
C ASP A 7 -23.97 12.13 24.59
N GLU A 8 -25.28 12.15 24.87
CA GLU A 8 -26.32 11.94 23.86
C GLU A 8 -26.54 13.22 23.04
N PHE A 9 -26.39 13.12 21.73
CA PHE A 9 -26.67 14.22 20.80
C PHE A 9 -28.13 14.23 20.31
N GLY A 10 -28.76 13.05 20.29
CA GLY A 10 -30.14 12.87 19.89
C GLY A 10 -30.39 11.45 19.37
N ILE A 11 -31.47 11.30 18.61
CA ILE A 11 -31.94 10.00 18.11
C ILE A 11 -32.05 10.06 16.58
N THR A 12 -31.70 8.96 15.92
CA THR A 12 -31.95 8.75 14.49
C THR A 12 -32.76 7.47 14.27
N LYS A 13 -33.36 7.34 13.10
CA LYS A 13 -34.00 6.11 12.64
C LYS A 13 -33.43 5.78 11.26
N LEU A 14 -32.59 4.76 11.19
CA LEU A 14 -32.02 4.34 9.91
C LEU A 14 -33.12 3.76 9.01
N PRO A 15 -33.04 3.96 7.68
CA PRO A 15 -33.99 3.34 6.74
C PRO A 15 -34.06 1.80 6.87
N SER A 16 -32.97 1.18 7.33
CA SER A 16 -32.81 -0.26 7.52
C SER A 16 -33.23 -0.79 8.89
N SER A 17 -33.57 0.08 9.86
CA SER A 17 -33.90 -0.31 11.24
C SER A 17 -35.23 0.29 11.70
N SER A 18 -36.09 -0.54 12.29
CA SER A 18 -37.37 -0.09 12.86
C SER A 18 -37.22 0.57 14.23
N SER A 19 -36.08 0.39 14.90
CA SER A 19 -35.82 0.89 16.26
C SER A 19 -35.05 2.20 16.24
N PRO A 20 -35.38 3.16 17.12
CA PRO A 20 -34.60 4.38 17.28
C PRO A 20 -33.19 4.05 17.77
N GLU A 21 -32.19 4.72 17.20
CA GLU A 21 -30.79 4.59 17.59
C GLU A 21 -30.30 5.89 18.22
N ILE A 22 -29.56 5.76 19.33
CA ILE A 22 -28.92 6.88 20.00
C ILE A 22 -27.73 7.33 19.16
N VAL A 23 -27.69 8.63 18.86
CA VAL A 23 -26.52 9.29 18.27
C VAL A 23 -25.70 9.87 19.41
N LYS A 24 -24.46 9.40 19.54
CA LYS A 24 -23.54 9.85 20.57
C LYS A 24 -22.70 11.01 20.05
N ARG A 25 -22.39 11.96 20.93
CA ARG A 25 -21.39 13.02 20.72
C ARG A 25 -20.17 12.74 21.55
N PHE A 26 -19.00 12.94 20.94
CA PHE A 26 -17.71 12.94 21.62
C PHE A 26 -17.12 14.35 21.55
N THR A 27 -16.71 14.88 22.70
CA THR A 27 -16.07 16.19 22.82
C THR A 27 -14.63 16.02 23.26
N PHE A 28 -13.70 16.45 22.41
CA PHE A 28 -12.27 16.51 22.69
C PHE A 28 -11.92 17.89 23.22
N THR A 29 -11.18 17.98 24.32
CA THR A 29 -10.64 19.24 24.85
C THR A 29 -9.18 19.07 25.20
N ASN A 30 -8.30 19.87 24.60
CA ASN A 30 -6.87 19.85 24.94
C ASN A 30 -6.51 20.94 25.98
N THR A 31 -5.26 20.95 26.43
CA THR A 31 -4.82 21.88 27.49
C THR A 31 -4.76 23.36 27.04
N ASN A 32 -4.77 23.61 25.73
CA ASN A 32 -4.85 24.96 25.16
C ASN A 32 -6.30 25.48 25.08
N GLY A 33 -7.29 24.69 25.49
CA GLY A 33 -8.71 25.05 25.42
C GLY A 33 -9.35 24.85 24.04
N VAL A 34 -8.64 24.29 23.07
CA VAL A 34 -9.23 23.92 21.76
C VAL A 34 -10.22 22.79 21.97
N VAL A 35 -11.39 22.92 21.36
CA VAL A 35 -12.46 21.92 21.44
C VAL A 35 -12.84 21.44 20.05
N ALA A 36 -12.87 20.13 19.87
CA ALA A 36 -13.44 19.49 18.67
C ALA A 36 -14.59 18.56 19.09
N GLN A 37 -15.66 18.52 18.30
CA GLN A 37 -16.79 17.62 18.54
C GLN A 37 -17.10 16.80 17.30
N VAL A 38 -17.38 15.52 17.53
CA VAL A 38 -17.84 14.57 16.50
C VAL A 38 -19.06 13.82 17.00
N VAL A 39 -19.93 13.41 16.08
CA VAL A 39 -21.10 12.56 16.38
C VAL A 39 -21.06 11.27 15.58
N THR A 40 -21.68 10.23 16.11
CA THR A 40 -21.72 8.91 15.44
C THR A 40 -22.52 8.94 14.14
N TYR A 41 -23.51 9.84 14.01
CA TYR A 41 -24.23 10.00 12.74
C TYR A 41 -23.35 10.67 11.68
N GLY A 42 -23.15 10.00 10.56
CA GLY A 42 -22.25 10.38 9.49
C GLY A 42 -20.77 10.42 9.89
N ALA A 43 -20.44 9.91 11.09
CA ALA A 43 -19.17 10.20 11.75
C ALA A 43 -18.82 11.70 11.64
N ALA A 44 -19.80 12.60 11.86
CA ALA A 44 -19.69 13.98 11.44
C ALA A 44 -18.99 14.88 12.47
N ILE A 45 -18.16 15.81 12.01
CA ILE A 45 -17.62 16.92 12.81
C ILE A 45 -18.73 17.96 13.00
N THR A 46 -19.02 18.31 14.25
CA THR A 46 -20.12 19.21 14.61
C THR A 46 -19.65 20.58 15.11
N SER A 47 -18.43 20.67 15.66
CA SER A 47 -17.85 21.89 16.20
C SER A 47 -16.33 21.82 16.22
N VAL A 48 -15.68 22.95 15.92
CA VAL A 48 -14.24 23.18 16.13
C VAL A 48 -14.05 24.58 16.71
N LYS A 49 -13.75 24.69 18.00
CA LYS A 49 -13.57 25.98 18.70
C LYS A 49 -12.09 26.29 18.87
N ILE A 50 -11.66 27.41 18.31
CA ILE A 50 -10.27 27.89 18.37
C ILE A 50 -10.22 29.36 18.79
N PRO A 51 -9.15 29.79 19.48
CA PRO A 51 -9.02 31.19 19.92
C PRO A 51 -8.68 32.10 18.74
N ASP A 52 -9.13 33.35 18.79
CA ASP A 52 -8.54 34.42 17.97
C ASP A 52 -7.27 34.99 18.63
N ARG A 53 -6.69 36.02 18.03
CA ARG A 53 -5.48 36.71 18.56
C ARG A 53 -5.65 37.30 19.97
N ASN A 54 -6.88 37.50 20.42
CA ASN A 54 -7.21 38.04 21.75
C ASN A 54 -7.61 36.93 22.73
N GLY A 55 -7.51 35.66 22.33
CA GLY A 55 -7.90 34.51 23.15
C GLY A 55 -9.40 34.20 23.14
N VAL A 56 -10.19 34.81 22.25
CA VAL A 56 -11.64 34.58 22.18
C VAL A 56 -11.93 33.32 21.35
N PHE A 57 -12.46 32.30 21.99
CA PHE A 57 -12.84 31.04 21.34
C PHE A 57 -14.16 31.17 20.61
N VAL A 58 -14.16 30.82 19.32
CA VAL A 58 -15.37 30.74 18.49
C VAL A 58 -15.33 29.44 17.71
N ASP A 59 -16.50 28.85 17.51
CA ASP A 59 -16.68 27.69 16.65
C ASP A 59 -16.56 28.10 15.18
N VAL A 60 -15.60 27.51 14.46
CA VAL A 60 -15.31 27.82 13.07
C VAL A 60 -15.89 26.79 12.09
N ALA A 61 -16.44 25.68 12.57
CA ALA A 61 -17.10 24.68 11.73
C ALA A 61 -18.59 25.01 11.60
N LEU A 62 -19.15 24.98 10.39
CA LEU A 62 -20.60 25.08 10.19
C LEU A 62 -21.26 23.74 10.51
N GLY A 63 -22.52 23.80 10.93
CA GLY A 63 -23.29 22.62 11.33
C GLY A 63 -24.56 23.01 12.09
N PHE A 64 -25.13 22.06 12.83
CA PHE A 64 -26.41 22.19 13.53
C PHE A 64 -26.30 21.88 15.03
N ASP A 65 -27.19 22.46 15.84
CA ASP A 65 -27.22 22.20 17.30
C ASP A 65 -27.79 20.82 17.66
N GLY A 66 -28.51 20.17 16.74
CA GLY A 66 -29.15 18.88 16.99
C GLY A 66 -29.52 18.12 15.72
N MET A 67 -30.01 16.89 15.91
CA MET A 67 -30.23 15.91 14.83
C MET A 67 -31.18 16.37 13.72
N ASN A 68 -32.17 17.22 14.01
CA ASN A 68 -33.12 17.70 12.99
C ASN A 68 -32.44 18.35 11.79
N GLY A 69 -31.35 19.08 12.01
CA GLY A 69 -30.58 19.69 10.92
C GLY A 69 -29.78 18.66 10.13
N TYR A 70 -29.17 17.69 10.82
CA TYR A 70 -28.39 16.62 10.17
C TYR A 70 -29.25 15.66 9.35
N LEU A 71 -30.50 15.41 9.77
CA LEU A 71 -31.48 14.58 9.09
C LEU A 71 -32.26 15.32 7.99
N ALA A 72 -32.10 16.64 7.87
CA ALA A 72 -32.84 17.43 6.90
C ALA A 72 -32.41 17.10 5.46
N ALA A 73 -33.37 16.96 4.56
CA ALA A 73 -33.12 16.62 3.15
C ALA A 73 -32.27 17.67 2.40
N ASN A 74 -32.21 18.91 2.92
CA ASN A 74 -31.41 20.00 2.38
C ASN A 74 -30.04 20.15 3.07
N ASN A 75 -29.61 19.22 3.93
CA ASN A 75 -28.27 19.20 4.50
C ASN A 75 -27.23 18.88 3.40
N PRO A 76 -26.36 19.82 3.00
CA PRO A 76 -25.32 19.60 2.00
C PRO A 76 -24.08 18.94 2.62
N TYR A 77 -24.29 17.87 3.38
CA TYR A 77 -23.26 17.03 3.99
C TYR A 77 -22.42 17.69 5.10
N PHE A 78 -22.96 18.65 5.88
CA PHE A 78 -22.20 19.38 6.90
C PHE A 78 -21.38 18.46 7.83
N GLY A 79 -20.06 18.54 7.71
CA GLY A 79 -19.12 17.88 8.62
C GLY A 79 -19.01 16.37 8.47
N ALA A 80 -19.78 15.76 7.57
CA ALA A 80 -19.90 14.32 7.47
C ALA A 80 -18.68 13.66 6.83
N THR A 81 -18.43 12.39 7.18
CA THR A 81 -17.57 11.51 6.40
C THR A 81 -18.27 11.14 5.10
N ILE A 82 -17.55 11.27 3.98
CA ILE A 82 -18.08 10.98 2.64
C ILE A 82 -17.43 9.72 2.08
N GLY A 83 -18.25 8.83 1.55
CA GLY A 83 -17.87 7.57 0.93
C GLY A 83 -19.11 6.81 0.45
N ARG A 84 -18.98 5.72 -0.31
CA ARG A 84 -17.76 4.94 -0.58
C ARG A 84 -16.74 5.64 -1.49
N VAL A 85 -17.22 6.47 -2.42
CA VAL A 85 -16.40 7.35 -3.27
C VAL A 85 -16.93 8.78 -3.14
N CYS A 86 -16.11 9.69 -2.62
CA CYS A 86 -16.40 11.11 -2.58
C CYS A 86 -16.31 11.77 -3.96
N ASN A 87 -16.92 12.95 -4.08
CA ASN A 87 -17.14 13.67 -5.32
C ASN A 87 -17.91 12.84 -6.36
N ARG A 88 -17.76 13.14 -7.65
CA ARG A 88 -18.59 12.60 -8.72
C ARG A 88 -17.95 11.42 -9.44
N THR A 89 -18.80 10.50 -9.88
CA THR A 89 -18.50 9.45 -10.86
C THR A 89 -19.39 9.66 -12.09
N ARG A 90 -18.76 9.78 -13.26
CA ARG A 90 -19.41 10.04 -14.54
C ARG A 90 -20.48 9.02 -14.84
N GLU A 91 -21.66 9.51 -15.19
CA GLU A 91 -22.84 8.70 -15.55
C GLU A 91 -23.26 7.68 -14.47
N GLY A 92 -22.71 7.77 -13.26
CA GLY A 92 -22.84 6.72 -12.25
C GLY A 92 -22.34 5.37 -12.75
N LYS A 93 -21.30 5.32 -13.59
CA LYS A 93 -20.78 4.08 -14.16
C LYS A 93 -19.28 3.98 -14.02
N PHE A 94 -18.80 2.74 -13.93
CA PHE A 94 -17.39 2.41 -14.06
C PHE A 94 -17.20 0.95 -14.48
N THR A 95 -16.03 0.63 -15.02
CA THR A 95 -15.66 -0.75 -15.35
C THR A 95 -14.54 -1.22 -14.44
N LEU A 96 -14.69 -2.41 -13.86
CA LEU A 96 -13.67 -3.06 -13.05
C LEU A 96 -13.55 -4.52 -13.49
N ASN A 97 -12.33 -4.96 -13.83
CA ASN A 97 -12.03 -6.30 -14.35
C ASN A 97 -12.95 -6.72 -15.53
N GLY A 98 -13.19 -5.80 -16.47
CA GLY A 98 -14.05 -6.04 -17.64
C GLY A 98 -15.55 -6.09 -17.35
N LYS A 99 -15.98 -5.92 -16.10
CA LYS A 99 -17.39 -5.83 -15.70
C LYS A 99 -17.80 -4.38 -15.47
N GLU A 100 -18.86 -3.94 -16.13
CA GLU A 100 -19.50 -2.64 -15.87
C GLU A 100 -20.33 -2.70 -14.59
N TYR A 101 -20.23 -1.65 -13.77
CA TYR A 101 -21.02 -1.40 -12.59
C TYR A 101 -21.84 -0.13 -12.78
N THR A 102 -23.09 -0.15 -12.36
CA THR A 102 -23.99 1.02 -12.36
C THR A 102 -24.29 1.40 -10.92
N LEU A 103 -24.03 2.66 -10.60
CA LEU A 103 -24.23 3.32 -9.33
C LEU A 103 -25.52 4.15 -9.37
N ASN A 104 -26.07 4.46 -8.20
CA ASN A 104 -27.23 5.35 -8.12
C ASN A 104 -26.88 6.77 -8.58
N GLN A 105 -27.64 7.32 -9.53
CA GLN A 105 -27.44 8.68 -10.01
C GLN A 105 -28.21 9.68 -9.12
N ASN A 106 -27.74 9.91 -7.89
CA ASN A 106 -28.34 10.88 -6.96
C ASN A 106 -28.16 12.34 -7.40
N ARG A 107 -27.30 12.60 -8.41
CA ARG A 107 -27.17 13.90 -9.09
C ARG A 107 -27.15 13.69 -10.62
N PRO A 108 -28.29 13.34 -11.24
CA PRO A 108 -28.34 12.93 -12.64
C PRO A 108 -27.65 13.93 -13.59
N PRO A 109 -26.88 13.46 -14.59
CA PRO A 109 -26.68 12.04 -14.94
C PRO A 109 -25.64 11.31 -14.06
N ASN A 110 -25.04 11.96 -13.07
CA ASN A 110 -23.88 11.43 -12.36
C ASN A 110 -24.22 10.84 -10.98
N HIS A 111 -23.29 10.04 -10.45
CA HIS A 111 -23.26 9.64 -9.05
C HIS A 111 -22.42 10.64 -8.25
N LEU A 112 -22.82 10.96 -7.02
CA LEU A 112 -22.17 11.96 -6.16
C LEU A 112 -22.07 11.45 -4.72
N HIS A 113 -20.89 11.58 -4.10
CA HIS A 113 -20.68 11.42 -2.66
C HIS A 113 -21.21 10.09 -2.08
N GLY A 114 -21.01 8.99 -2.81
CA GLY A 114 -21.42 7.65 -2.37
C GLY A 114 -22.88 7.29 -2.62
N GLY A 115 -23.71 8.22 -3.11
CA GLY A 115 -25.04 7.92 -3.64
C GLY A 115 -26.19 8.48 -2.80
N ASN A 116 -27.35 7.81 -2.85
CA ASN A 116 -28.56 8.27 -2.14
C ASN A 116 -28.36 8.19 -0.62
N ILE A 117 -27.81 7.07 -0.16
CA ILE A 117 -27.47 6.76 1.23
C ILE A 117 -25.95 6.56 1.32
N GLY A 118 -25.21 7.67 1.28
CA GLY A 118 -23.76 7.66 1.50
C GLY A 118 -23.37 7.44 2.96
N PHE A 119 -22.07 7.38 3.23
CA PHE A 119 -21.48 7.21 4.57
C PHE A 119 -21.95 8.28 5.57
N ASP A 120 -22.36 9.44 5.06
CA ASP A 120 -22.90 10.58 5.79
C ASP A 120 -24.24 10.29 6.50
N LYS A 121 -24.98 9.26 6.07
CA LYS A 121 -26.34 8.98 6.55
C LYS A 121 -26.47 7.80 7.50
N PHE A 122 -25.34 7.24 7.94
CA PHE A 122 -25.32 6.11 8.87
C PHE A 122 -24.99 6.53 10.28
N ASN A 123 -25.52 5.82 11.26
CA ASN A 123 -25.03 5.90 12.63
C ASN A 123 -23.88 4.90 12.80
N TRP A 124 -22.67 5.40 13.02
CA TRP A 124 -21.46 4.59 13.11
C TRP A 124 -21.33 3.99 14.51
N SER A 125 -20.80 2.77 14.59
CA SER A 125 -20.37 2.20 15.87
C SER A 125 -19.13 2.95 16.34
N ALA A 126 -19.02 3.28 17.63
CA ALA A 126 -17.91 4.07 18.15
C ALA A 126 -17.33 3.49 19.43
N ILE A 127 -16.00 3.54 19.54
CA ILE A 127 -15.24 3.20 20.74
C ILE A 127 -14.25 4.32 21.06
N VAL A 128 -14.05 4.60 22.34
CA VAL A 128 -12.95 5.44 22.83
C VAL A 128 -11.75 4.53 23.08
N ASN A 129 -10.59 4.86 22.50
CA ASN A 129 -9.34 4.13 22.68
C ASN A 129 -8.22 5.13 23.03
N GLY A 130 -7.91 5.24 24.32
CA GLY A 130 -6.97 6.25 24.81
C GLY A 130 -7.49 7.67 24.55
N ASP A 131 -6.72 8.46 23.80
CA ASP A 131 -7.03 9.82 23.37
C ASP A 131 -7.69 9.90 21.98
N LYS A 132 -8.22 8.77 21.49
CA LYS A 132 -8.84 8.65 20.17
C LYS A 132 -10.28 8.17 20.25
N VAL A 133 -11.11 8.60 19.30
CA VAL A 133 -12.43 8.01 19.04
C VAL A 133 -12.36 7.29 17.69
N VAL A 134 -12.58 5.98 17.70
CA VAL A 134 -12.62 5.15 16.50
C VAL A 134 -14.07 4.85 16.17
N MET A 135 -14.51 5.27 14.99
CA MET A 135 -15.84 4.99 14.46
C MET A 135 -15.73 3.96 13.33
N THR A 136 -16.67 3.02 13.25
CA THR A 136 -16.70 1.98 12.21
C THR A 136 -18.09 1.77 11.63
N HIS A 137 -18.15 1.49 10.33
CA HIS A 137 -19.38 1.14 9.64
C HIS A 137 -19.11 0.09 8.55
N VAL A 138 -20.10 -0.76 8.28
CA VAL A 138 -20.04 -1.80 7.25
C VAL A 138 -21.13 -1.56 6.22
N ASN A 139 -20.75 -1.49 4.95
CA ASN A 139 -21.70 -1.58 3.84
C ASN A 139 -21.51 -2.90 3.09
N ASP A 140 -22.60 -3.59 2.85
CA ASP A 140 -22.59 -4.88 2.14
C ASP A 140 -22.22 -4.75 0.65
N ASP A 141 -21.92 -5.90 0.05
CA ASP A 141 -21.72 -6.04 -1.39
C ASP A 141 -22.98 -5.60 -2.16
N GLY A 142 -22.77 -4.79 -3.21
CA GLY A 142 -23.83 -4.24 -4.06
C GLY A 142 -24.49 -2.96 -3.51
N PHE A 143 -24.15 -2.53 -2.29
CA PHE A 143 -24.74 -1.33 -1.70
C PHE A 143 -24.42 -0.07 -2.52
N GLU A 144 -25.44 0.73 -2.87
CA GLU A 144 -25.37 1.88 -3.79
C GLU A 144 -24.80 1.55 -5.20
N GLY A 145 -24.73 0.26 -5.55
CA GLY A 145 -24.19 -0.26 -6.82
C GLY A 145 -22.71 -0.67 -6.77
N TYR A 146 -22.03 -0.50 -5.63
CA TYR A 146 -20.61 -0.83 -5.50
C TYR A 146 -20.36 -2.32 -5.21
N PRO A 147 -19.36 -2.97 -5.84
CA PRO A 147 -18.97 -4.33 -5.49
C PRO A 147 -18.28 -4.40 -4.12
N GLY A 148 -18.35 -5.56 -3.48
CA GLY A 148 -17.63 -5.87 -2.25
C GLY A 148 -18.27 -5.28 -1.01
N THR A 149 -18.31 -6.08 0.06
CA THR A 149 -18.54 -5.59 1.41
C THR A 149 -17.35 -4.73 1.82
N VAL A 150 -17.59 -3.61 2.48
CA VAL A 150 -16.55 -2.70 2.96
C VAL A 150 -16.77 -2.42 4.45
N LEU A 151 -15.77 -2.76 5.26
CA LEU A 151 -15.63 -2.24 6.62
C LEU A 151 -14.81 -0.95 6.54
N THR A 152 -15.41 0.17 6.92
CA THR A 152 -14.71 1.46 7.00
C THR A 152 -14.49 1.83 8.46
N SER A 153 -13.35 2.45 8.76
CA SER A 153 -13.06 3.08 10.02
C SER A 153 -12.63 4.54 9.83
N VAL A 154 -13.10 5.40 10.73
CA VAL A 154 -12.66 6.79 10.89
C VAL A 154 -12.14 6.97 12.32
N THR A 155 -10.90 7.40 12.47
CA THR A 155 -10.30 7.69 13.78
C THR A 155 -10.08 9.17 13.94
N TYR A 156 -10.61 9.72 15.03
CA TYR A 156 -10.46 11.12 15.42
C TYR A 156 -9.50 11.27 16.61
N GLU A 157 -8.58 12.22 16.53
CA GLU A 157 -7.61 12.53 17.59
C GLU A 157 -7.37 14.05 17.62
N LEU A 158 -7.51 14.66 18.80
CA LEU A 158 -7.06 16.04 19.05
C LEU A 158 -5.76 15.97 19.84
N THR A 159 -4.71 16.64 19.38
CA THR A 159 -3.41 16.67 20.07
C THR A 159 -3.21 17.94 20.90
N GLU A 160 -2.22 17.92 21.79
CA GLU A 160 -1.79 19.10 22.55
C GLU A 160 -1.14 20.19 21.68
N LYS A 161 -0.82 19.89 20.41
CA LYS A 161 -0.32 20.85 19.43
C LYS A 161 -1.43 21.57 18.66
N ASN A 162 -2.69 21.39 19.06
CA ASN A 162 -3.89 21.86 18.35
C ASN A 162 -4.06 21.24 16.96
N GLU A 163 -3.54 20.02 16.76
CA GLU A 163 -3.76 19.26 15.53
C GLU A 163 -5.02 18.41 15.72
N PHE A 164 -6.01 18.57 14.85
CA PHE A 164 -7.17 17.66 14.80
C PHE A 164 -7.00 16.69 13.63
N ARG A 165 -6.63 15.45 13.97
CA ARG A 165 -6.29 14.40 13.01
C ARG A 165 -7.52 13.54 12.74
N VAL A 166 -7.74 13.26 11.45
CA VAL A 166 -8.78 12.36 10.95
C VAL A 166 -8.10 11.30 10.09
N SER A 167 -8.17 10.04 10.51
CA SER A 167 -7.58 8.92 9.79
C SER A 167 -8.67 8.01 9.25
N PHE A 168 -8.62 7.71 7.95
CA PHE A 168 -9.55 6.83 7.27
C PHE A 168 -8.89 5.48 6.96
N ALA A 169 -9.61 4.39 7.15
CA ALA A 169 -9.20 3.06 6.74
C ALA A 169 -10.38 2.28 6.17
N ALA A 170 -10.14 1.43 5.18
CA ALA A 170 -11.16 0.55 4.61
C ALA A 170 -10.58 -0.83 4.31
N THR A 171 -11.35 -1.87 4.64
CA THR A 171 -11.08 -3.27 4.27
C THR A 171 -12.25 -3.76 3.42
N THR A 172 -11.96 -4.38 2.28
CA THR A 172 -13.00 -4.76 1.31
C THR A 172 -12.96 -6.26 1.00
N SER A 173 -14.12 -6.87 0.72
CA SER A 173 -14.21 -8.30 0.40
C SER A 173 -14.06 -8.61 -1.10
N LYS A 174 -14.10 -7.59 -1.95
CA LYS A 174 -13.87 -7.63 -3.41
C LYS A 174 -13.19 -6.33 -3.84
N PRO A 175 -12.48 -6.30 -4.98
CA PRO A 175 -12.01 -5.07 -5.59
C PRO A 175 -13.16 -4.07 -5.75
N THR A 176 -12.96 -2.84 -5.28
CA THR A 176 -13.97 -1.78 -5.29
C THR A 176 -13.30 -0.42 -5.19
N PRO A 177 -13.86 0.64 -5.81
CA PRO A 177 -13.33 1.97 -5.64
C PRO A 177 -13.60 2.48 -4.20
N ILE A 178 -12.59 3.05 -3.56
CA ILE A 178 -12.68 3.76 -2.28
C ILE A 178 -12.01 5.14 -2.44
N ASN A 179 -12.74 6.19 -2.07
CA ASN A 179 -12.22 7.54 -1.95
C ASN A 179 -12.96 8.24 -0.81
N LEU A 180 -12.30 8.39 0.35
CA LEU A 180 -12.93 8.88 1.57
C LEU A 180 -12.44 10.28 1.90
N THR A 181 -13.32 11.12 2.42
CA THR A 181 -12.97 12.47 2.88
C THR A 181 -13.94 12.95 3.96
N ASN A 182 -13.70 14.13 4.52
CA ASN A 182 -14.63 14.82 5.42
C ASN A 182 -15.13 16.12 4.79
N HIS A 183 -16.44 16.34 4.84
CA HIS A 183 -17.10 17.49 4.21
C HIS A 183 -17.45 18.61 5.20
N SER A 184 -16.52 18.94 6.09
CA SER A 184 -16.65 20.10 6.98
C SER A 184 -16.56 21.41 6.18
N TYR A 185 -17.49 22.30 6.47
CA TYR A 185 -17.44 23.68 6.02
C TYR A 185 -16.89 24.55 7.14
N PHE A 186 -15.90 25.37 6.82
CA PHE A 186 -15.24 26.25 7.75
C PHE A 186 -15.47 27.72 7.42
N ASN A 187 -15.53 28.53 8.46
CA ASN A 187 -15.39 29.97 8.41
C ASN A 187 -14.59 30.40 9.64
N LEU A 188 -13.33 30.80 9.45
CA LEU A 188 -12.42 31.14 10.54
C LEU A 188 -12.79 32.45 11.25
N ALA A 189 -13.69 33.27 10.70
CA ALA A 189 -14.30 34.37 11.45
C ALA A 189 -15.30 33.84 12.51
N GLY A 190 -15.86 32.66 12.27
CA GLY A 190 -16.86 31.98 13.08
C GLY A 190 -17.97 31.42 12.19
N HIS A 191 -18.60 30.32 12.59
CA HIS A 191 -19.59 29.62 11.77
C HIS A 191 -20.78 30.50 11.35
N GLY A 192 -21.18 31.45 12.22
CA GLY A 192 -22.26 32.40 11.97
C GLY A 192 -21.85 33.73 11.35
N ALA A 193 -20.58 33.89 10.94
CA ALA A 193 -20.06 35.17 10.44
C ALA A 193 -20.58 35.55 9.05
N GLY A 194 -21.06 34.57 8.28
CA GLY A 194 -21.64 34.80 6.96
C GLY A 194 -20.62 35.05 5.84
N HIS A 195 -21.15 35.38 4.66
CA HIS A 195 -20.39 35.41 3.41
C HIS A 195 -19.43 36.60 3.28
N GLU A 196 -19.77 37.75 3.87
CA GLU A 196 -18.88 38.92 3.87
C GLU A 196 -17.54 38.60 4.53
N GLU A 197 -17.56 37.84 5.62
CA GLU A 197 -16.33 37.44 6.32
C GLU A 197 -15.60 36.28 5.63
N LEU A 198 -16.28 35.46 4.81
CA LEU A 198 -15.58 34.51 3.94
C LEU A 198 -14.61 35.25 3.00
N TYR A 199 -15.03 36.37 2.44
CA TYR A 199 -14.22 37.16 1.51
C TYR A 199 -12.97 37.77 2.14
N ASN A 200 -12.96 37.89 3.47
CA ASN A 200 -11.81 38.36 4.26
C ASN A 200 -10.79 37.26 4.57
N HIS A 201 -11.02 36.02 4.13
CA HIS A 201 -10.02 34.96 4.24
C HIS A 201 -8.96 35.12 3.15
N SER A 202 -7.74 34.68 3.46
CA SER A 202 -6.67 34.45 2.50
C SER A 202 -6.30 32.97 2.46
N ILE A 203 -6.02 32.44 1.28
CA ILE A 203 -5.67 31.02 1.08
C ILE A 203 -4.42 30.88 0.23
N ALA A 204 -3.58 29.91 0.58
CA ALA A 204 -2.56 29.34 -0.30
C ALA A 204 -2.79 27.82 -0.42
N LEU A 205 -2.61 27.26 -1.61
CA LEU A 205 -2.67 25.83 -1.91
C LEU A 205 -1.35 25.35 -2.50
N ASN A 206 -0.84 24.23 -1.99
CA ASN A 206 0.33 23.55 -2.53
C ASN A 206 -0.05 22.67 -3.72
N ALA A 207 -0.46 23.31 -4.81
CA ALA A 207 -0.86 22.63 -6.05
C ALA A 207 -0.45 23.45 -7.26
N ASP A 208 0.32 22.85 -8.16
CA ASP A 208 0.71 23.46 -9.44
C ASP A 208 -0.22 23.10 -10.60
N ARG A 209 -1.18 22.21 -10.34
CA ARG A 209 -2.13 21.67 -11.31
C ARG A 209 -3.52 21.49 -10.71
N TYR A 210 -4.53 21.43 -11.56
CA TYR A 210 -5.92 21.15 -11.19
C TYR A 210 -6.62 20.36 -12.29
N THR A 211 -7.70 19.66 -11.95
CA THR A 211 -8.50 18.90 -12.91
C THR A 211 -9.58 19.77 -13.55
N ILE A 212 -9.77 19.66 -14.86
CA ILE A 212 -10.83 20.34 -15.60
C ILE A 212 -12.15 19.58 -15.43
N THR A 213 -13.24 20.33 -15.26
CA THR A 213 -14.60 19.77 -15.17
C THR A 213 -15.45 20.16 -16.36
N ASP A 214 -16.35 19.27 -16.78
CA ASP A 214 -17.39 19.59 -17.76
C ASP A 214 -18.56 20.40 -17.15
N ALA A 215 -19.60 20.64 -17.96
CA ALA A 215 -20.81 21.36 -17.55
C ALA A 215 -21.62 20.67 -16.44
N THR A 216 -21.41 19.36 -16.22
CA THR A 216 -22.02 18.59 -15.13
C THR A 216 -21.14 18.52 -13.87
N ALA A 217 -20.04 19.28 -13.87
CA ALA A 217 -19.04 19.37 -12.81
C ALA A 217 -18.26 18.06 -12.55
N VAL A 218 -18.21 17.15 -13.53
CA VAL A 218 -17.38 15.93 -13.47
C VAL A 218 -16.05 16.18 -14.15
N SER A 219 -14.98 15.58 -13.64
CA SER A 219 -13.65 15.68 -14.24
C SER A 219 -13.62 15.14 -15.68
N THR A 220 -12.99 15.86 -16.60
CA THR A 220 -12.83 15.44 -18.01
C THR A 220 -11.68 14.46 -18.22
N GLY A 221 -10.84 14.23 -17.20
CA GLY A 221 -9.57 13.50 -17.32
C GLY A 221 -8.38 14.41 -17.61
N GLU A 222 -8.62 15.69 -17.96
CA GLU A 222 -7.58 16.68 -18.24
C GLU A 222 -7.03 17.30 -16.96
N ILE A 223 -5.69 17.42 -16.88
CA ILE A 223 -4.96 18.08 -15.79
C ILE A 223 -4.24 19.29 -16.39
N CYS A 224 -4.57 20.49 -15.91
CA CYS A 224 -3.97 21.75 -16.38
C CYS A 224 -3.09 22.37 -15.31
N SER A 225 -2.07 23.11 -15.74
CA SER A 225 -1.32 23.97 -14.81
C SER A 225 -2.20 25.09 -14.29
N VAL A 226 -2.04 25.44 -13.00
CA VAL A 226 -2.68 26.63 -12.44
C VAL A 226 -2.02 27.93 -12.92
N ALA A 227 -0.77 27.88 -13.41
CA ALA A 227 0.03 29.06 -13.71
C ALA A 227 -0.65 29.98 -14.75
N GLY A 228 -0.78 31.26 -14.43
CA GLY A 228 -1.42 32.25 -15.30
C GLY A 228 -2.95 32.13 -15.38
N THR A 229 -3.56 31.28 -14.56
CA THR A 229 -5.02 31.13 -14.49
C THR A 229 -5.58 31.73 -13.18
N PRO A 230 -6.89 32.02 -13.10
CA PRO A 230 -7.56 32.38 -11.85
C PRO A 230 -7.51 31.30 -10.75
N PHE A 231 -7.06 30.10 -11.08
CA PHE A 231 -6.87 28.99 -10.14
C PHE A 231 -5.47 28.98 -9.52
N ASP A 232 -4.58 29.93 -9.84
CA ASP A 232 -3.25 30.00 -9.21
C ASP A 232 -3.32 30.49 -7.76
N LEU A 233 -3.49 29.53 -6.85
CA LEU A 233 -3.50 29.75 -5.39
C LEU A 233 -2.17 29.34 -4.73
N ARG A 234 -1.09 29.12 -5.50
CA ARG A 234 0.23 28.78 -4.94
C ARG A 234 0.81 29.88 -4.07
N ILE A 235 0.50 31.12 -4.44
CA ILE A 235 0.79 32.31 -3.65
C ILE A 235 -0.49 32.70 -2.93
N ARG A 236 -0.38 33.04 -1.65
CA ARG A 236 -1.51 33.42 -0.81
C ARG A 236 -2.34 34.54 -1.46
N GLN A 237 -3.61 34.26 -1.73
CA GLN A 237 -4.59 35.20 -2.30
C GLN A 237 -5.70 35.52 -1.29
N ASN A 238 -6.21 36.75 -1.31
CA ASN A 238 -7.48 37.07 -0.65
C ASN A 238 -8.65 36.43 -1.44
N LEU A 239 -9.57 35.75 -0.75
CA LEU A 239 -10.67 35.03 -1.39
C LEU A 239 -11.65 35.96 -2.09
N GLY A 240 -12.00 37.10 -1.51
CA GLY A 240 -12.88 38.08 -2.15
C GLY A 240 -12.36 38.51 -3.52
N LEU A 241 -11.05 38.81 -3.62
CA LEU A 241 -10.40 39.18 -4.88
C LEU A 241 -10.29 37.99 -5.85
N ALA A 242 -9.95 36.81 -5.35
CA ALA A 242 -9.80 35.61 -6.18
C ALA A 242 -11.13 35.22 -6.85
N LEU A 243 -12.24 35.25 -6.10
CA LEU A 243 -13.56 34.88 -6.58
C LEU A 243 -14.03 35.74 -7.77
N VAL A 244 -13.71 37.05 -7.79
CA VAL A 244 -14.13 37.98 -8.86
C VAL A 244 -13.55 37.57 -10.23
N ASN A 245 -12.39 36.92 -10.24
CA ASN A 245 -11.70 36.53 -11.47
C ASN A 245 -12.10 35.15 -11.99
N LEU A 246 -12.97 34.42 -11.28
CA LEU A 246 -13.38 33.09 -11.67
C LEU A 246 -14.41 33.09 -12.82
N PRO A 247 -14.41 32.03 -13.66
CA PRO A 247 -15.45 31.83 -14.66
C PRO A 247 -16.81 31.46 -14.04
N LYS A 248 -16.81 30.80 -12.87
CA LYS A 248 -18.00 30.39 -12.08
C LYS A 248 -18.15 31.29 -10.86
N SER A 249 -19.23 31.14 -10.09
CA SER A 249 -19.43 32.00 -8.89
C SER A 249 -18.50 31.72 -7.72
N GLY A 250 -17.81 30.59 -7.72
CA GLY A 250 -16.79 30.27 -6.74
C GLY A 250 -15.95 29.06 -7.12
N PHE A 251 -15.06 28.65 -6.22
CA PHE A 251 -14.24 27.47 -6.40
C PHE A 251 -15.08 26.22 -6.14
N ASP A 252 -14.97 25.25 -7.05
CA ASP A 252 -15.46 23.88 -6.89
C ASP A 252 -14.57 22.98 -7.76
N ASN A 253 -13.29 22.93 -7.38
CA ASN A 253 -12.25 22.32 -8.19
C ASN A 253 -11.38 21.41 -7.33
N ASN A 254 -11.01 20.26 -7.90
CA ASN A 254 -9.97 19.42 -7.36
C ASN A 254 -8.60 19.95 -7.81
N TYR A 255 -7.77 20.30 -6.84
CA TYR A 255 -6.38 20.68 -7.01
C TYR A 255 -5.48 19.46 -6.85
N CYS A 256 -4.50 19.31 -7.73
CA CYS A 256 -3.51 18.23 -7.69
C CYS A 256 -2.38 18.64 -6.75
N VAL A 257 -2.33 18.05 -5.54
CA VAL A 257 -1.37 18.41 -4.50
C VAL A 257 0.04 18.02 -4.94
N THR A 258 0.98 18.96 -4.84
CA THR A 258 2.39 18.70 -5.16
C THR A 258 3.05 17.98 -3.98
N GLN A 259 3.30 16.68 -4.15
CA GLN A 259 3.91 15.84 -3.11
C GLN A 259 5.44 16.01 -3.03
N GLY A 260 5.97 16.04 -1.81
CA GLY A 260 7.40 15.94 -1.56
C GLY A 260 7.88 14.48 -1.54
N THR A 261 9.18 14.25 -1.70
CA THR A 261 9.77 12.90 -1.81
C THR A 261 9.88 12.13 -0.49
N ASP A 262 9.80 12.80 0.67
CA ASP A 262 10.23 12.22 1.96
C ASP A 262 9.25 12.43 3.14
N GLN A 263 7.94 12.64 2.87
CA GLN A 263 6.97 12.95 3.95
C GLN A 263 5.72 12.05 3.91
N GLN A 264 5.36 11.50 5.07
CA GLN A 264 4.13 10.71 5.25
C GLN A 264 2.85 11.55 5.05
N LEU A 265 2.88 12.83 5.42
CA LEU A 265 1.81 13.80 5.17
C LEU A 265 2.40 15.02 4.46
N THR A 266 1.78 15.42 3.36
CA THR A 266 2.18 16.59 2.56
C THR A 266 1.38 17.81 2.98
N PHE A 267 2.01 18.99 3.06
CA PHE A 267 1.30 20.27 3.21
C PHE A 267 0.35 20.50 2.01
N VAL A 268 -0.92 20.74 2.28
CA VAL A 268 -1.97 20.92 1.25
C VAL A 268 -2.36 22.37 1.11
N ALA A 269 -2.69 23.02 2.23
CA ALA A 269 -3.30 24.33 2.24
C ALA A 269 -2.98 25.10 3.51
N ARG A 270 -2.96 26.43 3.40
CA ARG A 270 -3.06 27.33 4.55
C ARG A 270 -4.15 28.37 4.30
N VAL A 271 -5.08 28.48 5.24
CA VAL A 271 -6.14 29.49 5.23
C VAL A 271 -5.99 30.38 6.45
N VAL A 272 -6.12 31.70 6.27
CA VAL A 272 -6.03 32.69 7.35
C VAL A 272 -7.23 33.63 7.25
N HIS A 273 -7.85 33.95 8.39
CA HIS A 273 -8.77 35.07 8.47
C HIS A 273 -8.07 36.25 9.14
N GLU A 274 -7.72 37.26 8.35
CA GLU A 274 -6.77 38.31 8.75
C GLU A 274 -7.27 39.16 9.93
N LYS A 275 -8.59 39.33 10.09
CA LYS A 275 -9.18 40.13 11.17
C LYS A 275 -9.13 39.41 12.52
N SER A 276 -9.49 38.12 12.58
CA SER A 276 -9.39 37.34 13.83
C SER A 276 -7.94 36.92 14.11
N GLY A 277 -7.13 36.70 13.07
CA GLY A 277 -5.80 36.10 13.20
C GLY A 277 -5.82 34.57 13.33
N ARG A 278 -6.99 33.94 13.23
CA ARG A 278 -7.08 32.47 13.16
C ARG A 278 -6.50 31.99 11.84
N ALA A 279 -5.79 30.87 11.91
CA ALA A 279 -5.24 30.18 10.76
C ALA A 279 -5.53 28.68 10.86
N MET A 280 -5.65 28.06 9.70
CA MET A 280 -5.78 26.61 9.55
C MET A 280 -4.77 26.15 8.52
N GLU A 281 -3.99 25.12 8.86
CA GLU A 281 -3.16 24.39 7.92
C GLU A 281 -3.73 22.99 7.74
N VAL A 282 -3.66 22.48 6.52
CA VAL A 282 -4.10 21.13 6.17
C VAL A 282 -2.89 20.34 5.67
N TYR A 283 -2.70 19.16 6.24
CA TYR A 283 -1.69 18.18 5.82
C TYR A 283 -2.39 16.86 5.52
N SER A 284 -1.99 16.17 4.46
CA SER A 284 -2.68 14.95 4.00
C SER A 284 -1.74 14.02 3.23
N ASP A 285 -2.07 12.73 3.23
CA ASP A 285 -1.50 11.70 2.35
C ASP A 285 -2.22 11.63 0.99
N GLN A 286 -3.31 12.39 0.82
CA GLN A 286 -4.11 12.37 -0.40
C GLN A 286 -3.43 13.15 -1.54
N PRO A 287 -3.58 12.69 -2.80
CA PRO A 287 -2.95 13.32 -3.95
C PRO A 287 -3.67 14.59 -4.43
N GLY A 288 -4.87 14.86 -3.89
CA GLY A 288 -5.71 15.99 -4.27
C GLY A 288 -6.48 16.61 -3.12
N VAL A 289 -7.03 17.78 -3.37
CA VAL A 289 -7.97 18.48 -2.48
C VAL A 289 -9.07 19.14 -3.29
N GLN A 290 -10.34 18.85 -2.96
CA GLN A 290 -11.46 19.67 -3.42
C GLN A 290 -11.44 20.97 -2.62
N PHE A 291 -11.27 22.10 -3.30
CA PHE A 291 -11.52 23.40 -2.69
C PHE A 291 -12.89 23.91 -3.16
N TYR A 292 -13.82 23.97 -2.21
CA TYR A 292 -15.22 24.32 -2.48
C TYR A 292 -15.68 25.48 -1.60
N THR A 293 -16.15 26.57 -2.20
CA THR A 293 -16.57 27.80 -1.48
C THR A 293 -18.07 27.88 -1.22
N SER A 294 -18.75 26.75 -1.00
CA SER A 294 -20.19 26.68 -0.69
C SER A 294 -21.13 27.34 -1.73
N ASN A 295 -20.76 27.24 -3.01
CA ASN A 295 -21.41 27.95 -4.12
C ASN A 295 -22.89 27.56 -4.31
N PHE A 296 -23.28 26.34 -3.90
CA PHE A 296 -24.63 25.78 -4.07
C PHE A 296 -25.53 25.93 -2.85
N MET A 297 -25.07 26.58 -1.77
CA MET A 297 -25.98 26.96 -0.68
C MET A 297 -26.97 28.04 -1.16
N PRO A 298 -28.17 28.15 -0.54
CA PRO A 298 -29.20 29.08 -0.98
C PRO A 298 -28.76 30.56 -0.91
N ASP A 299 -29.19 31.37 -1.88
CA ASP A 299 -29.10 32.83 -1.86
C ASP A 299 -30.49 33.44 -2.13
N PRO A 300 -31.41 33.38 -1.14
CA PRO A 300 -32.82 33.73 -1.33
C PRO A 300 -33.03 35.22 -1.66
N GLU A 301 -32.08 36.07 -1.30
CA GLU A 301 -32.12 37.52 -1.57
C GLU A 301 -31.45 37.88 -2.91
N ASN A 302 -30.71 36.94 -3.52
CA ASN A 302 -29.99 37.11 -4.79
C ASN A 302 -28.98 38.27 -4.76
N ILE A 303 -28.38 38.52 -3.59
CA ILE A 303 -27.46 39.64 -3.32
C ILE A 303 -25.99 39.22 -3.25
N ILE A 304 -25.67 37.92 -3.28
CA ILE A 304 -24.32 37.44 -3.04
C ILE A 304 -23.53 37.39 -4.36
N TYR A 305 -22.46 38.19 -4.45
CA TYR A 305 -21.56 38.29 -5.59
C TYR A 305 -20.17 37.70 -5.26
N PRO A 306 -19.43 37.17 -6.26
CA PRO A 306 -19.72 37.20 -7.70
C PRO A 306 -20.74 36.12 -8.16
N LYS A 307 -21.53 36.44 -9.20
CA LYS A 307 -22.51 35.50 -9.80
C LYS A 307 -21.92 34.57 -10.86
N GLY A 308 -20.61 34.65 -11.12
CA GLY A 308 -19.93 33.93 -12.21
C GLY A 308 -20.21 34.55 -13.59
N LYS A 309 -19.35 34.24 -14.58
CA LYS A 309 -19.56 34.58 -16.01
C LYS A 309 -20.31 33.48 -16.76
N ALA A 310 -20.32 32.26 -16.22
CA ALA A 310 -21.08 31.11 -16.70
C ALA A 310 -22.21 30.75 -15.72
N GLN A 311 -23.28 30.11 -16.23
CA GLN A 311 -24.42 29.69 -15.41
C GLN A 311 -23.98 28.55 -14.48
N ASP A 312 -24.06 28.75 -13.16
CA ASP A 312 -23.84 27.68 -12.19
C ASP A 312 -24.97 26.65 -12.26
N ALA A 313 -24.70 25.41 -11.84
CA ALA A 313 -25.77 24.42 -11.66
C ALA A 313 -26.78 24.91 -10.60
N THR A 314 -28.06 24.62 -10.81
CA THR A 314 -29.17 25.12 -9.99
C THR A 314 -29.01 24.71 -8.50
N PRO A 315 -29.14 25.64 -7.54
CA PRO A 315 -29.06 25.35 -6.10
C PRO A 315 -30.13 24.34 -5.62
N LEU A 316 -29.83 23.64 -4.53
CA LEU A 316 -30.83 22.89 -3.77
C LEU A 316 -31.73 23.89 -3.05
N ASN A 317 -32.99 24.04 -3.49
CA ASN A 317 -33.97 24.98 -2.94
C ASN A 317 -33.49 26.45 -2.87
N ALA A 318 -33.73 27.21 -3.93
CA ALA A 318 -33.32 28.61 -4.05
C ALA A 318 -34.03 29.59 -3.09
N ASN A 319 -35.04 29.14 -2.32
CA ASN A 319 -36.00 30.05 -1.69
C ASN A 319 -35.79 30.30 -0.18
N GLN A 320 -34.94 29.54 0.52
CA GLN A 320 -34.71 29.73 1.96
C GLN A 320 -33.30 29.31 2.39
N ALA A 321 -32.66 30.14 3.23
CA ALA A 321 -31.35 29.84 3.83
C ALA A 321 -31.40 28.63 4.77
N ILE A 322 -30.25 27.97 4.99
CA ILE A 322 -30.15 26.83 5.91
C ILE A 322 -29.96 27.37 7.33
N SER A 323 -30.86 27.01 8.25
CA SER A 323 -30.74 27.38 9.67
C SER A 323 -29.74 26.47 10.38
N GLY A 324 -28.59 27.02 10.77
CA GLY A 324 -27.52 26.36 11.49
C GLY A 324 -27.55 26.58 13.01
N LYS A 325 -26.43 26.25 13.65
CA LYS A 325 -26.17 26.48 15.09
C LYS A 325 -26.52 27.91 15.52
N GLY A 326 -27.15 28.03 16.69
CA GLY A 326 -27.54 29.31 17.28
C GLY A 326 -28.50 30.14 16.42
N GLY A 327 -29.18 29.52 15.44
CA GLY A 327 -30.05 30.22 14.48
C GLY A 327 -29.33 30.94 13.35
N ALA A 328 -28.01 30.74 13.20
CA ALA A 328 -27.22 31.33 12.11
C ALA A 328 -27.79 30.90 10.74
N GLN A 329 -27.83 31.82 9.78
CA GLN A 329 -28.33 31.54 8.44
C GLN A 329 -27.16 31.27 7.49
N TYR A 330 -27.00 30.02 7.07
CA TYR A 330 -25.99 29.64 6.09
C TYR A 330 -26.55 29.83 4.68
N LYS A 331 -25.99 30.82 3.99
CA LYS A 331 -26.26 31.19 2.60
C LYS A 331 -25.09 30.77 1.71
N LYS A 332 -25.21 30.97 0.40
CA LYS A 332 -24.08 30.93 -0.55
C LYS A 332 -22.86 31.62 0.05
N HIS A 333 -21.69 30.99 -0.05
CA HIS A 333 -20.43 31.53 0.45
C HIS A 333 -20.37 31.71 1.98
N ALA A 334 -21.20 31.02 2.76
CA ALA A 334 -21.10 31.08 4.23
C ALA A 334 -19.82 30.44 4.78
N GLY A 335 -19.19 29.54 4.03
CA GLY A 335 -17.94 28.88 4.40
C GLY A 335 -17.24 28.21 3.21
N PHE A 336 -16.15 27.51 3.49
CA PHE A 336 -15.39 26.74 2.53
C PHE A 336 -15.09 25.33 3.02
N ALA A 337 -14.92 24.37 2.11
CA ALA A 337 -14.45 23.02 2.40
C ALA A 337 -13.10 22.77 1.71
N LEU A 338 -12.25 21.99 2.38
CA LEU A 338 -10.99 21.48 1.87
C LEU A 338 -11.01 19.95 2.01
N GLU A 339 -11.64 19.29 1.05
CA GLU A 339 -11.85 17.85 1.08
C GLU A 339 -10.62 17.17 0.49
N THR A 340 -9.69 16.69 1.32
CA THR A 340 -8.53 15.94 0.85
C THR A 340 -8.99 14.58 0.31
N GLN A 341 -8.63 14.26 -0.93
CA GLN A 341 -9.19 13.12 -1.67
C GLN A 341 -8.30 12.71 -2.86
N LYS A 342 -8.59 11.55 -3.47
CA LYS A 342 -8.19 11.27 -4.86
C LYS A 342 -9.06 12.05 -5.84
N TYR A 343 -8.61 12.17 -7.09
CA TYR A 343 -9.28 13.04 -8.07
C TYR A 343 -10.70 12.56 -8.38
N PRO A 344 -11.67 13.46 -8.56
CA PRO A 344 -13.02 13.09 -8.99
C PRO A 344 -12.97 12.26 -10.27
N ASP A 345 -13.85 11.27 -10.35
CA ASP A 345 -13.97 10.34 -11.49
C ASP A 345 -12.73 9.47 -11.78
N SER A 346 -11.75 9.37 -10.86
CA SER A 346 -10.53 8.56 -11.07
C SER A 346 -10.79 7.10 -11.46
N VAL A 347 -11.95 6.53 -11.12
CA VAL A 347 -12.33 5.17 -11.51
C VAL A 347 -12.48 5.01 -13.04
N ASN A 348 -12.67 6.11 -13.77
CA ASN A 348 -12.83 6.16 -15.23
C ASN A 348 -11.64 6.78 -15.97
N HIS A 349 -10.60 7.24 -15.26
CA HIS A 349 -9.44 7.92 -15.84
C HIS A 349 -8.15 7.22 -15.43
N ALA A 350 -7.58 6.39 -16.31
CA ALA A 350 -6.37 5.62 -16.01
C ALA A 350 -5.13 6.49 -15.71
N ASN A 351 -5.14 7.75 -16.15
CA ASN A 351 -4.08 8.73 -15.88
C ASN A 351 -4.24 9.44 -14.50
N PHE A 352 -5.29 9.15 -13.74
CA PHE A 352 -5.50 9.68 -12.39
C PHE A 352 -5.02 8.68 -11.32
N PRO A 353 -4.76 9.14 -10.08
CA PRO A 353 -4.45 8.24 -8.97
C PRO A 353 -5.56 7.21 -8.76
N SER A 354 -5.19 5.93 -8.72
CA SER A 354 -6.16 4.83 -8.63
C SER A 354 -7.00 4.92 -7.34
N VAL A 355 -8.32 4.84 -7.51
CA VAL A 355 -9.28 4.68 -6.41
C VAL A 355 -9.61 3.23 -6.12
N ILE A 356 -9.16 2.28 -6.95
CA ILE A 356 -9.36 0.86 -6.69
C ILE A 356 -8.47 0.46 -5.53
N VAL A 357 -9.11 0.10 -4.43
CA VAL A 357 -8.42 -0.49 -3.28
C VAL A 357 -8.35 -1.99 -3.55
N LEU A 358 -7.20 -2.55 -3.19
CA LEU A 358 -6.80 -3.96 -3.26
C LEU A 358 -6.04 -4.39 -4.54
N PRO A 359 -5.13 -5.37 -4.42
CA PRO A 359 -4.71 -6.15 -5.57
C PRO A 359 -5.91 -6.83 -6.23
N VAL A 360 -5.86 -6.92 -7.57
CA VAL A 360 -6.87 -7.61 -8.36
C VAL A 360 -6.77 -9.11 -8.11
N GLU A 361 -7.87 -9.74 -7.70
CA GLU A 361 -7.97 -11.19 -7.49
C GLU A 361 -8.58 -11.89 -8.72
N ASP A 362 -7.93 -12.96 -9.19
CA ASP A 362 -8.45 -13.86 -10.23
C ASP A 362 -8.07 -15.34 -9.96
N GLU A 363 -8.69 -16.28 -10.67
CA GLU A 363 -8.30 -17.70 -10.63
C GLU A 363 -7.07 -17.92 -11.52
N PHE A 364 -5.96 -18.35 -10.92
CA PHE A 364 -4.76 -18.73 -11.65
C PHE A 364 -4.82 -20.16 -12.18
N GLY A 365 -5.53 -21.03 -11.44
CA GLY A 365 -5.70 -22.43 -11.78
C GLY A 365 -6.16 -23.22 -10.58
N ARG A 366 -5.85 -24.51 -10.57
CA ARG A 366 -6.33 -25.44 -9.55
C ARG A 366 -5.22 -26.39 -9.10
N THR A 367 -5.29 -26.84 -7.86
CA THR A 367 -4.34 -27.80 -7.28
C THR A 367 -5.03 -28.70 -6.26
N LYS A 368 -4.32 -29.70 -5.75
CA LYS A 368 -4.73 -30.52 -4.61
C LYS A 368 -3.75 -30.30 -3.48
N GLN A 369 -4.25 -30.20 -2.25
CA GLN A 369 -3.37 -30.25 -1.09
C GLN A 369 -2.68 -31.62 -1.03
N PRO A 370 -1.43 -31.71 -0.55
CA PRO A 370 -0.69 -32.97 -0.48
C PRO A 370 -1.43 -34.14 0.19
N SER A 371 -2.26 -33.86 1.19
CA SER A 371 -3.04 -34.85 1.94
C SER A 371 -4.52 -34.95 1.52
N SER A 372 -4.94 -34.27 0.45
CA SER A 372 -6.34 -34.20 0.00
C SER A 372 -6.51 -34.69 -1.43
N THR A 373 -7.65 -35.32 -1.70
CA THR A 373 -8.09 -35.65 -3.06
C THR A 373 -8.92 -34.54 -3.70
N GLU A 374 -9.41 -33.59 -2.89
CA GLU A 374 -10.22 -32.46 -3.32
C GLU A 374 -9.37 -31.43 -4.06
N THR A 375 -9.96 -30.84 -5.09
CA THR A 375 -9.32 -29.82 -5.90
C THR A 375 -9.72 -28.44 -5.39
N GLU A 376 -8.73 -27.60 -5.15
CA GLU A 376 -8.89 -26.24 -4.67
C GLU A 376 -8.49 -25.24 -5.76
N ILE A 377 -9.11 -24.06 -5.70
CA ILE A 377 -8.74 -22.93 -6.55
C ILE A 377 -7.44 -22.34 -6.01
N VAL A 378 -6.50 -22.12 -6.92
CA VAL A 378 -5.32 -21.28 -6.69
C VAL A 378 -5.65 -19.88 -7.17
N LYS A 379 -5.67 -18.92 -6.24
CA LYS A 379 -5.96 -17.52 -6.54
C LYS A 379 -4.68 -16.81 -6.93
N ARG A 380 -4.76 -15.84 -7.84
CA ARG A 380 -3.73 -14.85 -8.13
C ARG A 380 -4.18 -13.49 -7.61
N PHE A 381 -3.23 -12.76 -7.02
CA PHE A 381 -3.37 -11.38 -6.62
C PHE A 381 -2.39 -10.54 -7.43
N THR A 382 -2.88 -9.53 -8.14
CA THR A 382 -2.08 -8.59 -8.92
C THR A 382 -2.08 -7.22 -8.26
N PHE A 383 -0.93 -6.79 -7.75
CA PHE A 383 -0.69 -5.44 -7.27
C PHE A 383 -0.26 -4.56 -8.44
N THR A 384 -0.69 -3.30 -8.46
CA THR A 384 -0.16 -2.28 -9.37
C THR A 384 -0.21 -0.94 -8.65
N ASN A 385 0.93 -0.27 -8.51
CA ASN A 385 1.02 1.04 -7.89
C ASN A 385 0.91 2.17 -8.93
N ARG A 386 0.93 3.43 -8.48
CA ARG A 386 0.79 4.61 -9.36
C ARG A 386 1.90 4.75 -10.40
N ASN A 387 3.07 4.17 -10.15
CA ASN A 387 4.21 4.22 -11.06
C ASN A 387 4.12 3.14 -12.14
N GLY A 388 3.10 2.28 -12.11
CA GLY A 388 2.92 1.17 -13.03
C GLY A 388 3.72 -0.09 -12.67
N VAL A 389 4.48 -0.08 -11.55
CA VAL A 389 5.13 -1.29 -11.04
C VAL A 389 4.04 -2.28 -10.67
N SER A 390 4.19 -3.52 -11.11
CA SER A 390 3.19 -4.57 -10.89
C SER A 390 3.82 -5.85 -10.35
N VAL A 391 3.17 -6.46 -9.36
CA VAL A 391 3.59 -7.73 -8.75
C VAL A 391 2.44 -8.71 -8.78
N GLN A 392 2.69 -9.96 -9.14
CA GLN A 392 1.70 -11.03 -9.08
C GLN A 392 2.10 -12.10 -8.07
N ILE A 393 1.13 -12.56 -7.28
CA ILE A 393 1.34 -13.54 -6.23
C ILE A 393 0.21 -14.57 -6.27
N ILE A 394 0.54 -15.86 -6.18
CA ILE A 394 -0.45 -16.94 -6.13
C ILE A 394 -0.50 -17.62 -4.77
N THR A 395 -1.64 -18.20 -4.41
CA THR A 395 -1.82 -18.88 -3.12
C THR A 395 -1.03 -20.18 -3.01
N TYR A 396 -0.72 -20.84 -4.12
CA TYR A 396 0.15 -22.02 -4.13
C TYR A 396 1.60 -21.62 -3.81
N GLY A 397 2.14 -22.16 -2.72
CA GLY A 397 3.45 -21.82 -2.18
C GLY A 397 3.58 -20.36 -1.71
N ALA A 398 2.47 -19.61 -1.65
CA ALA A 398 2.48 -18.16 -1.51
C ALA A 398 3.53 -17.51 -2.43
N THR A 399 3.44 -17.84 -3.73
CA THR A 399 4.52 -17.69 -4.72
C THR A 399 4.43 -16.36 -5.46
N ILE A 400 5.54 -15.62 -5.56
CA ILE A 400 5.68 -14.48 -6.46
C ILE A 400 5.85 -15.01 -7.89
N THR A 401 4.94 -14.65 -8.80
CA THR A 401 4.92 -15.16 -10.18
C THR A 401 5.38 -14.13 -11.22
N SER A 402 5.31 -12.84 -10.89
CA SER A 402 5.68 -11.72 -11.79
C SER A 402 6.10 -10.50 -10.98
N VAL A 403 7.11 -9.78 -11.47
CA VAL A 403 7.51 -8.45 -10.98
C VAL A 403 7.85 -7.60 -12.20
N LYS A 404 7.00 -6.63 -12.56
CA LYS A 404 7.18 -5.77 -13.73
C LYS A 404 7.63 -4.37 -13.31
N ILE A 405 8.76 -3.93 -13.82
CA ILE A 405 9.36 -2.62 -13.51
C ILE A 405 9.84 -1.90 -14.79
N PRO A 406 9.83 -0.56 -14.82
CA PRO A 406 10.26 0.20 -16.00
C PRO A 406 11.79 0.16 -16.15
N ASP A 407 12.29 0.30 -17.37
CA ASP A 407 13.67 0.69 -17.63
C ASP A 407 13.81 2.22 -17.67
N ARG A 408 15.02 2.74 -17.96
CA ARG A 408 15.29 4.18 -18.12
C ARG A 408 14.50 4.88 -19.22
N ASN A 409 13.89 4.13 -20.13
CA ASN A 409 13.05 4.65 -21.20
C ASN A 409 11.55 4.49 -20.90
N GLY A 410 11.19 4.01 -19.71
CA GLY A 410 9.81 3.74 -19.31
C GLY A 410 9.24 2.42 -19.84
N VAL A 411 10.08 1.53 -20.39
CA VAL A 411 9.63 0.22 -20.91
C VAL A 411 9.56 -0.78 -19.77
N PHE A 412 8.37 -1.32 -19.52
CA PHE A 412 8.14 -2.32 -18.48
C PHE A 412 8.53 -3.72 -18.96
N GLU A 413 9.30 -4.42 -18.14
CA GLU A 413 9.55 -5.86 -18.31
C GLU A 413 9.36 -6.61 -17.01
N ASP A 414 8.96 -7.87 -17.14
CA ASP A 414 8.91 -8.80 -16.02
C ASP A 414 10.32 -9.30 -15.71
N ILE A 415 10.80 -9.02 -14.51
CA ILE A 415 12.16 -9.36 -14.06
C ILE A 415 12.19 -10.65 -13.24
N ALA A 416 11.04 -11.21 -12.84
CA ALA A 416 10.98 -12.45 -12.07
C ALA A 416 10.84 -13.65 -13.00
N LEU A 417 11.62 -14.72 -12.78
CA LEU A 417 11.40 -16.00 -13.46
C LEU A 417 10.23 -16.74 -12.82
N GLY A 418 9.53 -17.52 -13.64
CA GLY A 418 8.36 -18.29 -13.23
C GLY A 418 7.63 -18.88 -14.44
N PHE A 419 6.41 -19.35 -14.21
CA PHE A 419 5.56 -20.01 -15.22
C PHE A 419 4.26 -19.26 -15.47
N ASP A 420 3.66 -19.49 -16.64
CA ASP A 420 2.37 -18.90 -17.04
C ASP A 420 1.17 -19.61 -16.37
N ASP A 421 1.33 -20.86 -15.95
CA ASP A 421 0.23 -21.70 -15.44
C ASP A 421 0.65 -22.62 -14.28
N MET A 422 -0.34 -23.28 -13.69
CA MET A 422 -0.13 -24.26 -12.61
C MET A 422 0.68 -25.49 -13.03
N ASN A 423 0.71 -25.89 -14.30
CA ASN A 423 1.48 -27.06 -14.71
C ASN A 423 2.97 -26.83 -14.49
N GLY A 424 3.45 -25.61 -14.76
CA GLY A 424 4.81 -25.22 -14.45
C GLY A 424 5.12 -25.28 -12.96
N TYR A 425 4.27 -24.68 -12.11
CA TYR A 425 4.51 -24.66 -10.65
C TYR A 425 4.37 -26.03 -9.97
N LEU A 426 3.50 -26.90 -10.49
CA LEU A 426 3.31 -28.28 -9.99
C LEU A 426 4.35 -29.27 -10.54
N SER A 427 5.16 -28.85 -11.51
CA SER A 427 6.19 -29.71 -12.09
C SER A 427 7.23 -30.11 -11.05
N SER A 428 7.61 -31.38 -11.03
CA SER A 428 8.71 -31.89 -10.18
C SER A 428 10.07 -31.27 -10.51
N THR A 429 10.17 -30.57 -11.64
CA THR A 429 11.39 -29.88 -12.10
C THR A 429 11.40 -28.39 -11.77
N ASN A 430 10.33 -27.86 -11.14
CA ASN A 430 10.30 -26.49 -10.65
C ASN A 430 11.35 -26.30 -9.53
N PRO A 431 12.38 -25.46 -9.73
CA PRO A 431 13.44 -25.23 -8.75
C PRO A 431 13.00 -24.17 -7.72
N TYR A 432 11.77 -24.28 -7.22
CA TYR A 432 11.17 -23.38 -6.23
C TYR A 432 10.91 -21.94 -6.69
N PHE A 433 10.66 -21.70 -7.99
CA PHE A 433 10.50 -20.35 -8.52
C PHE A 433 9.50 -19.50 -7.72
N GLY A 434 10.01 -18.46 -7.05
CA GLY A 434 9.20 -17.43 -6.38
C GLY A 434 8.53 -17.86 -5.08
N ALA A 435 8.70 -19.12 -4.65
CA ALA A 435 7.93 -19.70 -3.58
C ALA A 435 8.39 -19.25 -2.19
N THR A 436 7.47 -19.27 -1.23
CA THR A 436 7.81 -19.18 0.19
C THR A 436 8.39 -20.53 0.65
N ILE A 437 9.60 -20.50 1.22
CA ILE A 437 10.32 -21.69 1.64
C ILE A 437 10.26 -21.85 3.16
N GLY A 438 10.00 -23.08 3.61
CA GLY A 438 9.93 -23.46 5.00
C GLY A 438 9.58 -24.94 5.15
N ARG A 439 9.63 -25.53 6.35
CA ARG A 439 9.77 -24.87 7.67
C ARG A 439 11.18 -24.30 7.94
N VAL A 440 12.21 -24.90 7.35
CA VAL A 440 13.60 -24.43 7.40
C VAL A 440 14.13 -24.33 5.97
N CYS A 441 14.43 -23.10 5.53
CA CYS A 441 15.07 -22.86 4.24
C CYS A 441 16.55 -23.27 4.25
N ASN A 442 17.09 -23.48 3.04
CA ASN A 442 18.41 -24.05 2.80
C ASN A 442 18.58 -25.46 3.44
N ARG A 443 19.83 -25.88 3.69
CA ARG A 443 20.17 -27.25 4.06
C ARG A 443 20.24 -27.46 5.57
N VAL A 444 19.91 -28.69 5.98
CA VAL A 444 20.22 -29.28 7.28
C VAL A 444 21.08 -30.52 7.05
N GLY A 445 22.28 -30.51 7.63
CA GLY A 445 23.29 -31.57 7.49
C GLY A 445 22.77 -32.92 7.96
N ASP A 446 23.08 -33.98 7.20
CA ASP A 446 22.67 -35.37 7.46
C ASP A 446 21.15 -35.59 7.59
N ALA A 447 20.36 -34.57 7.23
CA ALA A 447 18.93 -34.48 7.52
C ALA A 447 18.62 -34.72 9.00
N LYS A 448 19.46 -34.24 9.91
CA LYS A 448 19.30 -34.44 11.35
C LYS A 448 19.65 -33.21 12.15
N PHE A 449 19.05 -33.10 13.33
CA PHE A 449 19.46 -32.16 14.35
C PHE A 449 19.10 -32.67 15.74
N SER A 450 19.69 -32.07 16.77
CA SER A 450 19.36 -32.37 18.17
C SER A 450 18.76 -31.15 18.86
N LEU A 451 17.65 -31.33 19.57
CA LEU A 451 17.01 -30.28 20.36
C LEU A 451 16.62 -30.84 21.74
N ASN A 452 17.08 -30.18 22.81
CA ASN A 452 16.85 -30.60 24.20
C ASN A 452 17.23 -32.08 24.48
N GLY A 453 18.32 -32.56 23.87
CA GLY A 453 18.82 -33.93 24.06
C GLY A 453 18.05 -35.01 23.27
N LYS A 454 17.03 -34.64 22.47
CA LYS A 454 16.34 -35.52 21.53
C LYS A 454 16.87 -35.29 20.11
N GLU A 455 17.21 -36.38 19.42
CA GLU A 455 17.56 -36.36 18.00
C GLU A 455 16.30 -36.37 17.12
N TYR A 456 16.33 -35.60 16.05
CA TYR A 456 15.30 -35.48 15.04
C TYR A 456 15.86 -35.89 13.69
N THR A 457 15.10 -36.68 12.93
CA THR A 457 15.43 -37.06 11.56
C THR A 457 14.41 -36.43 10.62
N LEU A 458 14.92 -35.72 9.63
CA LEU A 458 14.20 -35.02 8.58
C LEU A 458 14.19 -35.85 7.29
N ALA A 459 13.38 -35.42 6.32
CA ALA A 459 13.42 -36.00 4.99
C ALA A 459 14.76 -35.71 4.28
N LYS A 460 15.36 -36.77 3.72
CA LYS A 460 16.54 -36.72 2.86
C LYS A 460 16.16 -36.48 1.40
N ASN A 461 15.81 -35.24 1.08
CA ASN A 461 15.41 -34.83 -0.28
C ASN A 461 16.58 -34.24 -1.10
N ASN A 462 17.78 -34.07 -0.51
CA ASN A 462 18.98 -33.62 -1.22
C ASN A 462 20.22 -34.41 -0.81
N GLY A 463 20.42 -35.57 -1.44
CA GLY A 463 21.49 -36.49 -1.07
C GLY A 463 21.29 -37.02 0.36
N GLU A 464 22.31 -36.89 1.21
CA GLU A 464 22.20 -37.26 2.63
C GLU A 464 21.55 -36.16 3.48
N ASN A 465 21.28 -34.98 2.91
CA ASN A 465 20.82 -33.80 3.61
C ASN A 465 19.33 -33.53 3.39
N SER A 466 18.76 -32.70 4.26
CA SER A 466 17.44 -32.10 4.06
C SER A 466 17.60 -30.71 3.45
N LEU A 467 16.74 -30.33 2.51
CA LEU A 467 16.77 -29.05 1.81
C LEU A 467 15.36 -28.44 1.76
N HIS A 468 15.27 -27.14 2.06
CA HIS A 468 14.07 -26.32 1.84
C HIS A 468 12.78 -26.91 2.46
N GLY A 469 12.91 -27.49 3.66
CA GLY A 469 11.77 -28.02 4.42
C GLY A 469 11.35 -29.45 4.11
N GLY A 470 11.98 -30.13 3.14
CA GLY A 470 11.75 -31.56 2.86
C GLY A 470 11.12 -31.85 1.49
N PHE A 471 10.50 -33.03 1.33
CA PHE A 471 9.87 -33.41 0.06
C PHE A 471 8.65 -32.52 -0.26
N ILE A 472 7.93 -32.10 0.77
CA ILE A 472 6.73 -31.28 0.73
C ILE A 472 6.94 -30.09 1.67
N GLY A 473 7.71 -29.10 1.19
CA GLY A 473 7.90 -27.84 1.90
C GLY A 473 6.68 -26.91 1.79
N PHE A 474 6.81 -25.74 2.40
CA PHE A 474 5.81 -24.67 2.37
C PHE A 474 5.44 -24.20 0.95
N ASP A 475 6.36 -24.42 0.00
CA ASP A 475 6.20 -24.15 -1.44
C ASP A 475 5.11 -25.00 -2.10
N LYS A 476 4.76 -26.15 -1.52
CA LYS A 476 3.85 -27.14 -2.15
C LYS A 476 2.44 -27.17 -1.61
N PHE A 477 2.07 -26.20 -0.77
CA PHE A 477 0.72 -26.06 -0.23
C PHE A 477 -0.04 -24.94 -0.91
N ASN A 478 -1.36 -25.08 -1.04
CA ASN A 478 -2.22 -23.94 -1.35
C ASN A 478 -2.55 -23.21 -0.04
N TRP A 479 -2.05 -21.99 0.12
CA TRP A 479 -2.22 -21.23 1.36
C TRP A 479 -3.62 -20.61 1.43
N SER A 480 -4.16 -20.49 2.64
CA SER A 480 -5.36 -19.68 2.86
C SER A 480 -4.98 -18.21 2.71
N ALA A 481 -5.79 -17.43 1.98
CA ALA A 481 -5.48 -16.02 1.72
C ALA A 481 -6.64 -15.09 2.08
N PHE A 482 -6.29 -13.93 2.61
CA PHE A 482 -7.19 -12.84 2.91
C PHE A 482 -6.55 -11.51 2.50
N VAL A 483 -7.34 -10.62 1.88
CA VAL A 483 -6.87 -9.29 1.50
C VAL A 483 -7.25 -8.29 2.58
N ASN A 484 -6.27 -7.52 3.05
CA ASN A 484 -6.45 -6.46 4.03
C ASN A 484 -5.89 -5.14 3.49
N GLY A 485 -6.74 -4.32 2.88
CA GLY A 485 -6.30 -3.10 2.21
C GLY A 485 -5.31 -3.41 1.08
N ASP A 486 -4.18 -2.73 1.04
CA ASP A 486 -3.13 -2.96 0.05
C ASP A 486 -2.24 -4.20 0.34
N LYS A 487 -2.67 -5.08 1.26
CA LYS A 487 -1.92 -6.28 1.65
C LYS A 487 -2.66 -7.57 1.33
N VAL A 488 -1.91 -8.59 0.94
CA VAL A 488 -2.40 -9.98 0.91
C VAL A 488 -1.71 -10.76 2.03
N ILE A 489 -2.50 -11.27 2.96
CA ILE A 489 -2.04 -12.10 4.06
C ILE A 489 -2.37 -13.54 3.71
N MET A 490 -1.35 -14.39 3.64
CA MET A 490 -1.51 -15.82 3.45
C MET A 490 -1.10 -16.57 4.71
N SER A 491 -1.79 -17.64 5.04
CA SER A 491 -1.48 -18.49 6.19
C SER A 491 -1.59 -19.98 5.87
N HIS A 492 -0.78 -20.77 6.56
CA HIS A 492 -0.77 -22.22 6.49
C HIS A 492 -0.44 -22.84 7.85
N VAL A 493 -1.11 -23.93 8.18
CA VAL A 493 -0.87 -24.71 9.39
C VAL A 493 -0.12 -25.98 9.00
N ASN A 494 1.14 -26.06 9.41
CA ASN A 494 1.98 -27.24 9.19
C ASN A 494 1.96 -28.11 10.46
N PRO A 495 1.41 -29.34 10.40
CA PRO A 495 1.15 -30.14 11.59
C PRO A 495 2.44 -30.66 12.27
N ASP A 496 2.31 -31.06 13.53
CA ASP A 496 3.34 -31.76 14.31
C ASP A 496 3.83 -33.02 13.59
N GLY A 497 5.16 -33.20 13.52
CA GLY A 497 5.81 -34.35 12.90
C GLY A 497 5.95 -34.29 11.37
N PHE A 498 5.39 -33.26 10.70
CA PHE A 498 5.45 -33.14 9.25
C PHE A 498 6.90 -32.96 8.75
N GLU A 499 7.31 -33.73 7.74
CA GLU A 499 8.70 -33.78 7.22
C GLU A 499 9.78 -34.06 8.29
N GLY A 500 9.39 -34.56 9.46
CA GLY A 500 10.28 -34.87 10.59
C GLY A 500 10.43 -33.76 11.64
N TYR A 501 9.74 -32.63 11.48
CA TYR A 501 9.79 -31.52 12.42
C TYR A 501 8.71 -31.63 13.52
N ASP A 502 9.11 -31.61 14.79
CA ASP A 502 8.17 -31.52 15.93
C ASP A 502 7.49 -30.14 16.00
N GLY A 503 6.31 -30.08 16.61
CA GLY A 503 5.51 -28.88 16.81
C GLY A 503 4.62 -28.57 15.60
N THR A 504 3.36 -28.25 15.87
CA THR A 504 2.49 -27.62 14.88
C THR A 504 2.94 -26.18 14.71
N VAL A 505 3.22 -25.77 13.48
CA VAL A 505 3.59 -24.38 13.13
C VAL A 505 2.44 -23.74 12.37
N VAL A 506 2.00 -22.58 12.85
CA VAL A 506 1.11 -21.69 12.08
C VAL A 506 1.99 -20.60 11.49
N ALA A 507 2.19 -20.65 10.18
CA ALA A 507 2.97 -19.68 9.44
C ALA A 507 2.07 -18.71 8.68
N SER A 508 2.51 -17.47 8.53
CA SER A 508 1.88 -16.45 7.71
C SER A 508 2.93 -15.66 6.95
N VAL A 509 2.59 -15.30 5.71
CA VAL A 509 3.33 -14.36 4.89
C VAL A 509 2.40 -13.24 4.43
N THR A 510 2.85 -12.00 4.59
CA THR A 510 2.12 -10.80 4.17
C THR A 510 2.89 -10.11 3.05
N TYR A 511 2.19 -9.82 1.95
CA TYR A 511 2.73 -9.09 0.81
C TYR A 511 2.08 -7.73 0.67
N GLN A 512 2.87 -6.70 0.38
CA GLN A 512 2.42 -5.33 0.12
C GLN A 512 3.30 -4.71 -0.98
N LEU A 513 2.69 -4.13 -2.01
CA LEU A 513 3.38 -3.25 -2.94
C LEU A 513 3.03 -1.81 -2.58
N THR A 514 4.05 -1.01 -2.25
CA THR A 514 3.87 0.39 -1.88
C THR A 514 3.94 1.33 -3.08
N GLU A 515 3.57 2.59 -2.85
CA GLU A 515 3.62 3.67 -3.85
C GLU A 515 5.04 4.22 -4.12
N ASP A 516 6.04 3.71 -3.39
CA ASP A 516 7.46 4.04 -3.52
C ASP A 516 8.26 2.90 -4.18
N ASP A 517 7.58 2.09 -5.00
CA ASP A 517 8.15 0.94 -5.71
C ASP A 517 8.81 -0.13 -4.80
N GLU A 518 8.33 -0.24 -3.56
CA GLU A 518 8.78 -1.26 -2.61
C GLU A 518 7.80 -2.44 -2.52
N LEU A 519 8.28 -3.65 -2.79
CA LEU A 519 7.60 -4.90 -2.43
C LEU A 519 8.07 -5.34 -1.04
N LYS A 520 7.17 -5.26 -0.06
CA LYS A 520 7.39 -5.70 1.33
C LYS A 520 6.85 -7.12 1.52
N VAL A 521 7.67 -7.99 2.09
CA VAL A 521 7.31 -9.35 2.46
C VAL A 521 7.61 -9.56 3.94
N SER A 522 6.57 -9.84 4.72
CA SER A 522 6.68 -10.07 6.16
C SER A 522 6.25 -11.48 6.50
N PHE A 523 7.14 -12.27 7.08
CA PHE A 523 6.87 -13.61 7.58
C PHE A 523 6.65 -13.58 9.10
N SER A 524 5.67 -14.34 9.56
CA SER A 524 5.39 -14.57 10.98
C SER A 524 5.08 -16.03 11.21
N ALA A 525 5.57 -16.60 12.30
CA ALA A 525 5.18 -17.95 12.69
C ALA A 525 5.14 -18.15 14.20
N VAL A 526 4.24 -19.03 14.65
CA VAL A 526 4.14 -19.50 16.04
C VAL A 526 4.11 -21.02 16.05
N THR A 527 4.51 -21.62 17.17
CA THR A 527 4.63 -23.08 17.30
C THR A 527 4.03 -23.60 18.60
N SER A 528 3.55 -24.86 18.58
CA SER A 528 3.08 -25.58 19.76
C SER A 528 4.17 -26.29 20.56
N LYS A 529 5.36 -26.52 19.97
CA LYS A 529 6.56 -27.08 20.63
C LYS A 529 7.82 -26.36 20.14
N PRO A 530 8.92 -26.36 20.92
CA PRO A 530 10.20 -25.87 20.42
C PRO A 530 10.58 -26.53 19.09
N THR A 531 10.82 -25.74 18.05
CA THR A 531 11.10 -26.26 16.69
C THR A 531 11.92 -25.25 15.89
N PRO A 532 12.79 -25.68 14.96
CA PRO A 532 13.49 -24.76 14.08
C PRO A 532 12.53 -24.13 13.04
N ILE A 533 12.63 -22.82 12.85
CA ILE A 533 11.92 -22.06 11.82
C ILE A 533 12.90 -21.08 11.16
N ASN A 534 13.02 -21.18 9.84
CA ASN A 534 13.80 -20.26 9.00
C ASN A 534 13.05 -20.12 7.66
N LEU A 535 12.38 -18.99 7.46
CA LEU A 535 11.51 -18.75 6.29
C LEU A 535 12.17 -17.75 5.35
N THR A 536 12.03 -17.96 4.04
CA THR A 536 12.49 -17.02 3.01
C THR A 536 11.60 -17.08 1.77
N ASN A 537 11.86 -16.24 0.77
CA ASN A 537 11.25 -16.30 -0.55
C ASN A 537 12.31 -16.61 -1.61
N HIS A 538 12.04 -17.58 -2.48
CA HIS A 538 12.99 -18.08 -3.47
C HIS A 538 12.75 -17.51 -4.87
N SER A 539 12.49 -16.20 -4.97
CA SER A 539 12.37 -15.52 -6.25
C SER A 539 13.69 -15.46 -7.00
N TYR A 540 13.63 -15.76 -8.29
CA TYR A 540 14.75 -15.65 -9.22
C TYR A 540 14.56 -14.41 -10.08
N PHE A 541 15.55 -13.53 -10.10
CA PHE A 541 15.50 -12.26 -10.78
C PHE A 541 16.51 -12.18 -11.92
N ASN A 542 16.10 -11.47 -12.97
CA ASN A 542 16.97 -10.95 -14.01
C ASN A 542 16.45 -9.55 -14.38
N LEU A 543 17.13 -8.49 -13.95
CA LEU A 543 16.70 -7.10 -14.17
C LEU A 543 16.74 -6.71 -15.66
N ALA A 544 17.41 -7.48 -16.51
CA ALA A 544 17.31 -7.32 -17.96
C ALA A 544 15.98 -7.82 -18.54
N GLY A 545 15.15 -8.50 -17.73
CA GLY A 545 13.94 -9.21 -18.11
C GLY A 545 14.12 -10.72 -17.94
N HIS A 546 13.04 -11.42 -17.59
CA HIS A 546 13.07 -12.85 -17.25
C HIS A 546 13.56 -13.74 -18.41
N GLY A 547 13.44 -13.26 -19.66
CA GLY A 547 13.93 -13.93 -20.86
C GLY A 547 15.33 -13.55 -21.33
N ALA A 548 16.06 -12.69 -20.61
CA ALA A 548 17.38 -12.22 -21.04
C ALA A 548 18.49 -13.27 -20.93
N GLY A 549 18.26 -14.34 -20.16
CA GLY A 549 19.20 -15.45 -20.00
C GLY A 549 20.55 -15.02 -19.41
N HIS A 550 21.58 -15.83 -19.68
CA HIS A 550 22.91 -15.66 -19.09
C HIS A 550 23.61 -14.36 -19.45
N GLN A 551 23.40 -13.84 -20.67
CA GLN A 551 24.02 -12.58 -21.06
C GLN A 551 23.43 -11.42 -20.27
N GLY A 552 22.11 -11.44 -20.01
CA GLY A 552 21.47 -10.51 -19.09
C GLY A 552 22.09 -10.61 -17.70
N LEU A 553 22.19 -11.82 -17.14
CA LEU A 553 22.75 -12.03 -15.80
C LEU A 553 24.18 -11.47 -15.67
N TYR A 554 25.08 -11.81 -16.60
CA TYR A 554 26.49 -11.39 -16.51
C TYR A 554 26.69 -9.88 -16.59
N ASN A 555 25.74 -9.15 -17.19
CA ASN A 555 25.77 -7.69 -17.28
C ASN A 555 25.22 -6.98 -16.03
N HIS A 556 24.78 -7.72 -15.01
CA HIS A 556 24.43 -7.11 -13.73
C HIS A 556 25.69 -6.64 -12.99
N SER A 557 25.55 -5.58 -12.22
CA SER A 557 26.47 -5.21 -11.17
C SER A 557 25.82 -5.47 -9.81
N ILE A 558 26.61 -6.00 -8.87
CA ILE A 558 26.13 -6.39 -7.53
C ILE A 558 27.03 -5.81 -6.43
N LEU A 559 26.39 -5.40 -5.34
CA LEU A 559 26.96 -4.99 -4.07
C LEU A 559 26.27 -5.82 -2.98
N LEU A 560 27.03 -6.46 -2.08
CA LEU A 560 26.51 -7.15 -0.89
C LEU A 560 27.10 -6.54 0.37
N ASN A 561 26.23 -6.23 1.34
CA ASN A 561 26.62 -5.71 2.64
C ASN A 561 27.00 -6.85 3.61
N ALA A 562 28.09 -7.54 3.28
CA ALA A 562 28.59 -8.66 4.07
C ALA A 562 30.12 -8.68 4.09
N ASP A 563 30.70 -8.73 5.29
CA ASP A 563 32.15 -8.88 5.47
C ASP A 563 32.58 -10.34 5.64
N ARG A 564 31.62 -11.25 5.84
CA ARG A 564 31.83 -12.67 6.05
C ARG A 564 30.88 -13.53 5.24
N TYR A 565 31.27 -14.79 5.02
CA TYR A 565 30.43 -15.84 4.45
C TYR A 565 30.62 -17.15 5.21
N THR A 566 29.65 -18.07 5.10
CA THR A 566 29.73 -19.40 5.72
C THR A 566 30.52 -20.34 4.83
N VAL A 567 31.63 -20.89 5.33
CA VAL A 567 32.44 -21.86 4.58
C VAL A 567 31.75 -23.21 4.57
N THR A 568 31.63 -23.81 3.39
CA THR A 568 30.97 -25.09 3.17
C THR A 568 31.95 -26.22 2.82
N ILE A 569 31.51 -27.45 3.03
CA ILE A 569 32.10 -28.68 2.49
C ILE A 569 31.23 -29.22 1.34
N ASP A 570 31.56 -30.42 0.86
CA ASP A 570 30.79 -31.15 -0.15
C ASP A 570 29.27 -31.10 0.12
N GLN A 571 28.50 -30.98 -0.96
CA GLN A 571 27.04 -30.79 -0.92
C GLN A 571 26.56 -29.47 -0.27
N SER A 572 27.45 -28.48 -0.17
CA SER A 572 27.15 -27.12 0.31
C SER A 572 26.68 -27.07 1.77
N ILE A 573 27.16 -27.99 2.62
CA ILE A 573 26.88 -27.97 4.07
C ILE A 573 27.90 -27.07 4.78
N PRO A 574 27.48 -26.10 5.61
CA PRO A 574 28.40 -25.29 6.38
C PRO A 574 29.29 -26.10 7.34
N THR A 575 30.50 -25.60 7.56
CA THR A 575 31.46 -26.17 8.52
C THR A 575 31.31 -25.58 9.92
N GLY A 576 30.54 -24.49 10.06
CA GLY A 576 30.55 -23.61 11.22
C GLY A 576 31.55 -22.45 11.13
N GLU A 577 32.49 -22.46 10.17
CA GLU A 577 33.45 -21.35 9.98
C GLU A 577 32.79 -20.14 9.29
N LEU A 578 32.97 -18.95 9.88
CA LEU A 578 32.61 -17.66 9.28
C LEU A 578 33.88 -16.96 8.77
N ARG A 579 34.13 -17.01 7.46
CA ARG A 579 35.35 -16.49 6.85
C ARG A 579 35.15 -15.08 6.34
N HIS A 580 36.15 -14.22 6.55
CA HIS A 580 36.13 -12.86 6.01
C HIS A 580 36.25 -12.89 4.48
N VAL A 581 35.42 -12.12 3.78
CA VAL A 581 35.44 -12.03 2.31
C VAL A 581 36.70 -11.35 1.74
N SER A 582 37.43 -10.57 2.54
CA SER A 582 38.55 -9.74 2.09
C SER A 582 39.64 -10.57 1.43
N GLY A 583 40.06 -10.17 0.22
CA GLY A 583 41.08 -10.89 -0.55
C GLY A 583 40.58 -12.19 -1.20
N THR A 584 39.28 -12.46 -1.16
CA THR A 584 38.66 -13.63 -1.81
C THR A 584 37.76 -13.22 -2.97
N PRO A 585 37.41 -14.15 -3.88
CA PRO A 585 36.38 -13.91 -4.92
C PRO A 585 34.99 -13.56 -4.37
N PHE A 586 34.73 -13.86 -3.09
CA PHE A 586 33.47 -13.54 -2.40
C PHE A 586 33.41 -12.08 -1.91
N ASP A 587 34.44 -11.26 -2.12
CA ASP A 587 34.38 -9.84 -1.73
C ASP A 587 33.46 -9.05 -2.67
N LEU A 588 32.19 -8.94 -2.32
CA LEU A 588 31.17 -8.18 -3.05
C LEU A 588 30.78 -6.88 -2.33
N ARG A 589 31.61 -6.41 -1.37
CA ARG A 589 31.35 -5.19 -0.56
C ARG A 589 31.46 -3.88 -1.33
N SER A 590 31.91 -3.94 -2.59
CA SER A 590 31.89 -2.84 -3.55
C SER A 590 31.16 -3.32 -4.80
N ARG A 591 30.48 -2.42 -5.50
CA ARG A 591 29.77 -2.75 -6.75
C ARG A 591 30.73 -3.41 -7.75
N LYS A 592 30.42 -4.64 -8.16
CA LYS A 592 31.21 -5.44 -9.12
C LYS A 592 30.33 -5.97 -10.24
N ASN A 593 30.84 -6.02 -11.46
CA ASN A 593 30.18 -6.75 -12.54
C ASN A 593 30.13 -8.24 -12.20
N LEU A 594 28.94 -8.84 -12.32
CA LEU A 594 28.68 -10.20 -11.88
C LEU A 594 29.41 -11.24 -12.75
N GLY A 595 29.44 -11.05 -14.08
CA GLY A 595 30.18 -11.95 -14.97
C GLY A 595 31.68 -12.00 -14.64
N LEU A 596 32.30 -10.85 -14.38
CA LEU A 596 33.71 -10.77 -13.96
C LEU A 596 33.94 -11.33 -12.55
N ALA A 597 33.01 -11.13 -11.62
CA ALA A 597 33.10 -11.74 -10.29
C ALA A 597 33.06 -13.27 -10.37
N MET A 598 32.11 -13.82 -11.14
CA MET A 598 31.97 -15.26 -11.35
C MET A 598 33.18 -15.89 -12.06
N ALA A 599 33.84 -15.15 -12.96
CA ALA A 599 35.05 -15.63 -13.64
C ALA A 599 36.22 -15.93 -12.69
N ASN A 600 36.23 -15.33 -11.50
CA ASN A 600 37.26 -15.53 -10.48
C ASN A 600 36.91 -16.64 -9.47
N LEU A 601 35.74 -17.27 -9.60
CA LEU A 601 35.35 -18.37 -8.71
C LEU A 601 36.04 -19.66 -9.10
N GLN A 602 36.31 -20.48 -8.07
CA GLN A 602 36.63 -21.87 -8.32
C GLN A 602 35.38 -22.62 -8.79
N GLU A 603 34.18 -22.26 -8.33
CA GLU A 603 32.95 -22.90 -8.77
C GLU A 603 32.37 -22.30 -10.07
N VAL A 604 31.29 -22.90 -10.58
CA VAL A 604 30.58 -22.42 -11.78
C VAL A 604 29.82 -21.11 -11.54
N GLY A 605 29.48 -20.79 -10.29
CA GLY A 605 28.76 -19.59 -9.87
C GLY A 605 28.64 -19.51 -8.35
N PHE A 606 27.91 -18.53 -7.84
CA PHE A 606 27.66 -18.37 -6.40
C PHE A 606 26.51 -19.27 -5.95
N ASP A 607 26.66 -19.90 -4.79
CA ASP A 607 25.61 -20.61 -4.04
C ASP A 607 25.98 -20.55 -2.54
N ASP A 608 26.12 -19.33 -2.04
CA ASP A 608 26.79 -19.07 -0.77
C ASP A 608 25.94 -18.19 0.14
N ASN A 609 25.93 -18.51 1.43
CA ASN A 609 25.35 -17.64 2.44
C ASN A 609 26.36 -16.60 2.90
N TYR A 610 25.97 -15.33 2.74
CA TYR A 610 26.70 -14.16 3.20
C TYR A 610 26.16 -13.68 4.55
N CYS A 611 27.06 -13.33 5.47
CA CYS A 611 26.72 -12.79 6.79
C CYS A 611 26.48 -11.28 6.67
N VAL A 612 25.22 -10.86 6.72
CA VAL A 612 24.81 -9.46 6.55
C VAL A 612 25.28 -8.63 7.74
N ALA A 613 25.98 -7.53 7.46
CA ALA A 613 26.42 -6.60 8.49
C ALA A 613 25.26 -5.71 8.96
N LYS A 614 25.02 -5.66 10.28
CA LYS A 614 23.97 -4.81 10.88
C LYS A 614 24.53 -3.44 11.30
N GLY A 615 23.79 -2.37 10.98
CA GLY A 615 23.97 -1.06 11.62
C GLY A 615 23.35 -1.03 13.02
N THR A 616 23.86 -0.19 13.92
CA THR A 616 23.45 -0.14 15.34
C THR A 616 22.03 0.36 15.58
N ASP A 617 21.46 1.13 14.65
CA ASP A 617 20.20 1.88 14.85
C ASP A 617 19.13 1.63 13.76
N GLN A 618 19.24 0.53 13.00
CA GLN A 618 18.32 0.23 11.89
C GLN A 618 17.41 -0.97 12.19
N GLN A 619 16.10 -0.82 11.96
CA GLN A 619 15.14 -1.91 12.03
C GLN A 619 15.37 -2.96 10.92
N LEU A 620 15.68 -2.50 9.70
CA LEU A 620 16.08 -3.33 8.56
C LEU A 620 17.48 -2.90 8.11
N SER A 621 18.37 -3.86 7.89
CA SER A 621 19.71 -3.59 7.35
C SER A 621 19.68 -3.64 5.83
N PHE A 622 20.44 -2.78 5.17
CA PHE A 622 20.74 -2.93 3.75
C PHE A 622 21.46 -4.27 3.53
N VAL A 623 21.00 -5.07 2.57
CA VAL A 623 21.51 -6.42 2.26
C VAL A 623 22.29 -6.40 0.97
N ALA A 624 21.68 -5.89 -0.10
CA ALA A 624 22.22 -5.96 -1.44
C ALA A 624 21.73 -4.80 -2.33
N GLY A 625 22.58 -4.38 -3.26
CA GLY A 625 22.23 -3.46 -4.34
C GLY A 625 22.61 -4.07 -5.68
N ILE A 626 21.66 -4.11 -6.61
CA ILE A 626 21.82 -4.75 -7.92
C ILE A 626 21.38 -3.76 -8.99
N CYS A 627 22.17 -3.62 -10.05
CA CYS A 627 21.82 -2.84 -11.23
C CYS A 627 22.05 -3.67 -12.49
N HIS A 628 21.18 -3.54 -13.48
CA HIS A 628 21.50 -3.96 -14.84
C HIS A 628 21.81 -2.73 -15.69
N GLU A 629 23.11 -2.54 -15.95
CA GLU A 629 23.68 -1.31 -16.53
C GLU A 629 23.02 -0.87 -17.84
N ASN A 630 22.57 -1.81 -18.67
CA ASN A 630 21.98 -1.51 -19.98
C ASN A 630 20.53 -1.02 -19.89
N SER A 631 19.70 -1.61 -19.02
CA SER A 631 18.32 -1.13 -18.82
C SER A 631 18.26 0.03 -17.83
N GLY A 632 19.23 0.12 -16.92
CA GLY A 632 19.20 1.03 -15.77
C GLY A 632 18.28 0.59 -14.65
N ARG A 633 17.63 -0.57 -14.75
CA ARG A 633 16.82 -1.10 -13.65
C ARG A 633 17.71 -1.42 -12.45
N THR A 634 17.26 -1.00 -11.28
CA THR A 634 17.91 -1.28 -10.00
C THR A 634 16.98 -2.03 -9.06
N MET A 635 17.59 -2.80 -8.17
CA MET A 635 16.94 -3.44 -7.04
C MET A 635 17.83 -3.31 -5.81
N GLU A 636 17.28 -2.75 -4.73
CA GLU A 636 17.88 -2.79 -3.41
C GLU A 636 17.09 -3.75 -2.51
N ILE A 637 17.80 -4.45 -1.63
CA ILE A 637 17.19 -5.39 -0.67
C ILE A 637 17.52 -4.92 0.74
N TYR A 638 16.51 -4.85 1.59
CA TYR A 638 16.64 -4.56 3.02
C TYR A 638 15.98 -5.68 3.82
N SER A 639 16.57 -6.12 4.92
CA SER A 639 16.00 -7.18 5.77
C SER A 639 16.48 -7.13 7.21
N ASP A 640 15.71 -7.73 8.12
CA ASP A 640 16.09 -7.97 9.51
C ASP A 640 16.95 -9.25 9.70
N GLN A 641 17.10 -10.06 8.65
CA GLN A 641 17.82 -11.32 8.70
C GLN A 641 19.33 -11.16 8.78
N PRO A 642 20.03 -12.07 9.50
CA PRO A 642 21.47 -11.99 9.67
C PRO A 642 22.25 -12.50 8.44
N GLY A 643 21.59 -13.13 7.48
CA GLY A 643 22.22 -13.70 6.29
C GLY A 643 21.40 -13.57 5.02
N VAL A 644 22.07 -13.80 3.90
CA VAL A 644 21.45 -13.88 2.57
C VAL A 644 22.13 -14.98 1.76
N GLN A 645 21.36 -15.92 1.20
CA GLN A 645 21.86 -16.85 0.20
C GLN A 645 21.96 -16.09 -1.13
N PHE A 646 23.15 -16.04 -1.73
CA PHE A 646 23.31 -15.54 -3.09
C PHE A 646 23.55 -16.70 -4.04
N TYR A 647 22.56 -16.96 -4.89
CA TYR A 647 22.56 -18.10 -5.81
C TYR A 647 22.39 -17.67 -7.26
N THR A 648 23.29 -18.08 -8.16
CA THR A 648 23.30 -17.67 -9.58
C THR A 648 22.71 -18.72 -10.52
N SER A 649 21.69 -19.47 -10.07
CA SER A 649 20.97 -20.49 -10.88
C SER A 649 21.87 -21.56 -11.50
N ASN A 650 22.88 -21.99 -10.74
CA ASN A 650 23.94 -22.92 -11.16
C ASN A 650 23.45 -24.32 -11.55
N TYR A 651 22.29 -24.72 -11.04
CA TYR A 651 21.67 -26.02 -11.23
C TYR A 651 20.46 -25.99 -12.17
N MET A 652 20.21 -24.89 -12.91
CA MET A 652 19.24 -24.93 -14.01
C MET A 652 19.79 -25.73 -15.22
N PRO A 653 18.94 -26.19 -16.14
CA PRO A 653 19.37 -26.97 -17.31
C PRO A 653 20.39 -26.26 -18.20
N ASP A 654 21.33 -27.04 -18.74
CA ASP A 654 22.35 -26.61 -19.71
C ASP A 654 22.48 -27.63 -20.85
N PRO A 655 21.57 -27.62 -21.84
CA PRO A 655 21.58 -28.59 -22.93
C PRO A 655 22.79 -28.45 -23.85
N ASP A 656 23.41 -27.27 -23.87
CA ASP A 656 24.54 -26.95 -24.76
C ASP A 656 25.90 -27.29 -24.13
N ASN A 657 25.94 -27.71 -22.86
CA ASN A 657 27.14 -28.04 -22.10
C ASN A 657 28.23 -26.94 -22.23
N LYS A 658 27.82 -25.69 -22.00
CA LYS A 658 28.67 -24.51 -22.23
C LYS A 658 29.86 -24.47 -21.27
N ILE A 659 30.91 -23.77 -21.70
CA ILE A 659 31.99 -23.32 -20.81
C ILE A 659 31.56 -21.99 -20.19
N TYR A 660 31.51 -21.95 -18.87
CA TYR A 660 31.06 -20.78 -18.10
C TYR A 660 32.20 -19.79 -17.84
N PRO A 661 31.91 -18.56 -17.34
CA PRO A 661 32.96 -17.55 -17.07
C PRO A 661 34.13 -18.06 -16.23
N SER A 662 33.90 -18.99 -15.29
CA SER A 662 34.97 -19.63 -14.50
C SER A 662 35.85 -20.62 -15.29
N GLY A 663 35.59 -20.82 -16.58
CA GLY A 663 36.29 -21.79 -17.43
C GLY A 663 35.86 -23.24 -17.21
N LYS A 664 34.93 -23.50 -16.29
CA LYS A 664 34.42 -24.85 -15.97
C LYS A 664 33.14 -25.18 -16.74
N LYS A 665 32.90 -26.49 -16.95
CA LYS A 665 31.62 -27.05 -17.40
C LYS A 665 30.72 -27.34 -16.22
N ALA A 666 29.41 -27.36 -16.45
CA ALA A 666 28.46 -27.80 -15.43
C ALA A 666 28.63 -29.29 -15.12
N ALA A 667 28.35 -29.68 -13.86
CA ALA A 667 28.22 -31.10 -13.51
C ALA A 667 27.06 -31.73 -14.30
N PRO A 668 27.15 -33.01 -14.70
CA PRO A 668 26.15 -33.69 -15.57
C PRO A 668 24.75 -33.85 -14.96
N ASN A 669 24.52 -33.38 -13.73
CA ASN A 669 23.31 -33.62 -12.95
C ASN A 669 22.27 -32.49 -13.07
N ALA A 670 22.12 -31.91 -14.27
CA ALA A 670 21.06 -30.92 -14.50
C ALA A 670 19.68 -31.57 -14.26
N PRO A 671 18.74 -30.88 -13.59
CA PRO A 671 17.36 -31.34 -13.50
C PRO A 671 16.77 -31.53 -14.91
N ASN A 672 15.74 -32.37 -15.00
CA ASN A 672 14.99 -32.62 -16.25
C ASN A 672 15.84 -33.24 -17.39
N ASN A 673 16.81 -34.11 -17.08
CA ASN A 673 17.71 -34.73 -18.08
C ASN A 673 18.42 -33.69 -18.98
N GLY A 674 18.69 -32.49 -18.45
CA GLY A 674 19.31 -31.39 -19.19
C GLY A 674 18.37 -30.63 -20.14
N GLN A 675 17.08 -30.95 -20.19
CA GLN A 675 16.10 -30.21 -21.00
C GLN A 675 15.75 -28.86 -20.37
N PRO A 676 15.64 -27.78 -21.16
CA PRO A 676 15.29 -26.46 -20.65
C PRO A 676 13.95 -26.44 -19.90
N LEU A 677 13.84 -25.58 -18.89
CA LEU A 677 12.56 -25.30 -18.25
C LEU A 677 11.77 -24.32 -19.13
N ASN A 678 10.52 -24.67 -19.46
CA ASN A 678 9.62 -23.78 -20.19
C ASN A 678 9.05 -22.76 -19.22
N GLY A 679 9.60 -21.55 -19.23
CA GLY A 679 9.12 -20.42 -18.46
C GLY A 679 7.97 -19.68 -19.14
N LYS A 680 7.64 -18.52 -18.58
CA LYS A 680 6.65 -17.58 -19.11
C LYS A 680 6.90 -17.25 -20.59
N ASN A 681 5.82 -17.06 -21.34
CA ASN A 681 5.83 -16.71 -22.77
C ASN A 681 6.65 -17.70 -23.64
N GLY A 682 6.79 -18.95 -23.21
CA GLY A 682 7.56 -19.98 -23.91
C GLY A 682 9.09 -19.81 -23.85
N VAL A 683 9.58 -18.86 -23.04
CA VAL A 683 11.01 -18.64 -22.81
C VAL A 683 11.65 -19.90 -22.21
N LYS A 684 12.86 -20.24 -22.67
CA LYS A 684 13.64 -21.35 -22.12
C LYS A 684 14.54 -20.84 -21.02
N TYR A 685 14.27 -21.23 -19.77
CA TYR A 685 15.18 -20.92 -18.67
C TYR A 685 16.30 -21.95 -18.61
N LEU A 686 17.51 -21.43 -18.60
CA LEU A 686 18.76 -22.15 -18.63
C LEU A 686 19.64 -21.71 -17.46
N LYS A 687 20.68 -22.48 -17.21
CA LYS A 687 21.75 -22.14 -16.28
C LYS A 687 22.23 -20.71 -16.42
N HIS A 688 22.40 -20.06 -15.27
CA HIS A 688 22.79 -18.66 -15.15
C HIS A 688 21.79 -17.69 -15.79
N GLY A 689 20.52 -18.08 -15.96
CA GLY A 689 19.48 -17.19 -16.49
C GLY A 689 19.02 -16.12 -15.50
N ALA A 690 19.37 -16.25 -14.21
CA ALA A 690 18.87 -15.42 -13.12
C ALA A 690 19.71 -15.59 -11.84
N PHE A 691 19.47 -14.72 -10.86
CA PHE A 691 19.98 -14.87 -9.49
C PHE A 691 18.84 -14.92 -8.46
N ALA A 692 19.10 -15.50 -7.30
CA ALA A 692 18.24 -15.42 -6.11
C ALA A 692 19.04 -14.80 -4.95
N LEU A 693 18.34 -14.01 -4.12
CA LEU A 693 18.88 -13.39 -2.90
C LEU A 693 17.91 -13.69 -1.75
N GLU A 694 18.10 -14.86 -1.13
CA GLU A 694 17.19 -15.38 -0.12
C GLU A 694 17.63 -14.88 1.26
N THR A 695 16.97 -13.85 1.81
CA THR A 695 17.26 -13.37 3.16
C THR A 695 16.85 -14.44 4.18
N GLN A 696 17.76 -14.80 5.09
CA GLN A 696 17.60 -15.96 5.97
C GLN A 696 18.53 -15.93 7.18
N LYS A 697 18.30 -16.82 8.15
CA LYS A 697 19.36 -17.28 9.06
C LYS A 697 20.29 -18.25 8.33
N TYR A 698 21.48 -18.47 8.88
CA TYR A 698 22.52 -19.25 8.18
C TYR A 698 22.08 -20.71 7.94
N PRO A 699 22.47 -21.32 6.82
CA PRO A 699 22.23 -22.73 6.59
C PRO A 699 22.78 -23.58 7.74
N ASP A 700 22.13 -24.70 8.01
CA ASP A 700 22.49 -25.65 9.07
C ASP A 700 22.65 -25.05 10.49
N SER A 701 22.06 -23.87 10.76
CA SER A 701 22.13 -23.23 12.10
C SER A 701 21.60 -24.12 13.24
N VAL A 702 20.77 -25.12 12.94
CA VAL A 702 20.31 -26.12 13.92
C VAL A 702 21.45 -26.97 14.50
N ASN A 703 22.55 -27.12 13.76
CA ASN A 703 23.71 -27.95 14.14
C ASN A 703 24.95 -27.11 14.50
N HIS A 704 24.87 -25.77 14.40
CA HIS A 704 25.98 -24.86 14.69
C HIS A 704 25.60 -23.84 15.77
N ALA A 705 26.01 -24.11 17.01
CA ALA A 705 25.70 -23.23 18.15
C ALA A 705 26.29 -21.81 18.04
N ASN A 706 27.30 -21.60 17.19
CA ASN A 706 27.88 -20.29 16.91
C ASN A 706 27.12 -19.49 15.83
N PHE A 707 26.11 -20.07 15.19
CA PHE A 707 25.25 -19.38 14.23
C PHE A 707 24.01 -18.80 14.91
N PRO A 708 23.31 -17.83 14.28
CA PRO A 708 22.05 -17.30 14.80
C PRO A 708 21.02 -18.42 14.99
N SER A 709 20.50 -18.57 16.21
CA SER A 709 19.54 -19.62 16.52
C SER A 709 18.28 -19.54 15.64
N VAL A 710 17.87 -20.69 15.10
CA VAL A 710 16.62 -20.87 14.35
C VAL A 710 15.49 -21.46 15.21
N ILE A 711 15.75 -21.79 16.48
CA ILE A 711 14.75 -22.40 17.37
C ILE A 711 13.73 -21.35 17.84
N VAL A 712 12.45 -21.68 17.72
CA VAL A 712 11.32 -20.87 18.21
C VAL A 712 10.58 -21.68 19.27
N ASN A 713 10.28 -21.09 20.43
CA ASN A 713 9.56 -21.75 21.52
C ASN A 713 8.07 -21.40 21.52
N PRO A 714 7.21 -22.20 22.18
CA PRO A 714 5.83 -21.82 22.43
C PRO A 714 5.76 -20.50 23.22
N GLY A 715 4.90 -19.58 22.76
CA GLY A 715 4.79 -18.23 23.30
C GLY A 715 5.65 -17.18 22.59
N ASP A 716 6.70 -17.60 21.88
CA ASP A 716 7.49 -16.72 21.02
C ASP A 716 6.83 -16.55 19.65
N VAL A 717 7.14 -15.43 18.99
CA VAL A 717 6.72 -15.17 17.60
C VAL A 717 7.97 -15.04 16.74
N TYR A 718 8.11 -15.92 15.75
CA TYR A 718 9.09 -15.75 14.67
C TYR A 718 8.70 -14.55 13.82
N ARG A 719 9.66 -13.69 13.49
CA ARG A 719 9.49 -12.55 12.57
C ARG A 719 10.65 -12.51 11.58
N HIS A 720 10.33 -12.19 10.34
CA HIS A 720 11.28 -11.88 9.29
C HIS A 720 10.63 -10.86 8.35
N GLU A 721 11.28 -9.74 8.12
CA GLU A 721 10.89 -8.75 7.12
C GLU A 721 11.96 -8.61 6.02
N VAL A 722 11.50 -8.55 4.77
CA VAL A 722 12.33 -8.20 3.61
C VAL A 722 11.60 -7.18 2.74
N VAL A 723 12.35 -6.22 2.23
CA VAL A 723 11.88 -5.18 1.31
C VAL A 723 12.72 -5.24 0.05
N TYR A 724 12.07 -5.46 -1.09
CA TYR A 724 12.66 -5.28 -2.42
C TYR A 724 12.25 -3.88 -2.92
N ARG A 725 13.20 -2.95 -2.98
CA ARG A 725 12.97 -1.61 -3.52
C ARG A 725 13.44 -1.56 -4.96
N PHE A 726 12.53 -1.30 -5.88
CA PHE A 726 12.83 -1.19 -7.31
C PHE A 726 13.11 0.26 -7.69
N GLY A 727 13.93 0.46 -8.72
CA GLY A 727 14.25 1.80 -9.20
C GLY A 727 14.88 1.81 -10.58
N VAL A 728 15.28 3.02 -10.99
CA VAL A 728 15.90 3.28 -12.29
C VAL A 728 17.06 4.26 -12.10
N GLU A 729 18.28 3.89 -12.53
CA GLU A 729 19.42 4.80 -12.61
C GLU A 729 19.30 5.70 -13.86
N PRO A 730 19.45 7.03 -13.71
CA PRO A 730 19.41 7.96 -14.84
C PRO A 730 20.65 7.81 -15.73
N ILE A 731 20.54 8.26 -16.99
CA ILE A 731 21.70 8.31 -17.91
C ILE A 731 22.73 9.27 -17.34
N VAL A 732 23.88 8.76 -16.93
CA VAL A 732 25.08 9.58 -16.76
C VAL A 732 25.63 9.84 -18.16
N GLU A 733 25.29 10.98 -18.76
CA GLU A 733 26.05 11.49 -19.89
C GLU A 733 27.47 11.76 -19.42
N ILE A 734 28.37 10.81 -19.63
CA ILE A 734 29.80 11.09 -19.57
C ILE A 734 30.08 12.02 -20.74
N ILE A 735 30.03 13.33 -20.47
CA ILE A 735 30.67 14.33 -21.32
C ILE A 735 32.15 13.96 -21.32
N LYS A 736 32.57 13.19 -22.33
CA LYS A 736 33.97 13.04 -22.68
C LYS A 736 34.44 14.42 -23.11
N GLN A 737 34.99 15.19 -22.17
CA GLN A 737 35.80 16.35 -22.51
C GLN A 737 36.92 15.85 -23.43
N LYS A 738 36.87 16.30 -24.68
CA LYS A 738 37.92 16.10 -25.69
C LYS A 738 39.12 16.96 -25.38
#